data_AF-A0A9D6IJ89-F1
#
_entry.id   AF-A0A9D6IJ89-F1
#
_cell.length_a   1.000
_cell.length_b   1.000
_cell.length_c   1.000
_cell.angle_alpha   90.00
_cell.angle_beta   90.00
_cell.angle_gamma   90.00
#
_symmetry.space_group_name_H-M   'P 1'
#
loop_
_entity.id
_entity.type
_entity.pdbx_description
1 polymer ?
#
loop_
_entity_poly.entity_id
_entity_poly.type
_entity_poly.pdbx_seq_one_letter_code
_entity_poly.pdbx_strand_id
1 'polypeptide(L)'
;MFQRVALWALVVFVGWAAPALRADEPTGRPFVLVVGIDQYKDPQIKSRPHAEADARAVYDFFLAKQNLGVEKDHAKLLLGSGPSKDYPAEVATRANILKAFRWLEKSAKKDDLVIVAVFANGAPLGERSCYFAVDSTFKNRAKDAVASGDIEHIIDKLASHRFVAFVDVHFLGFNVGKEKAPDSNSRNFYREFLSQGDETKDPQPSRVLFIANSGTKPSLDLAKHGIFAQVLLDGLQGKADSAGYEPDGNIMVSELAKYFRKTLPERAQKDGTTETQKQQKGGVVEGQTTDFVVAYHGAVRAKTQERLKKFAALTRGGKLDAKLVEEGRNLLSSMPKLVGQQDLRKAYQRFADGKTDLDSLAAERKNVLDSMVLSETDARRFATTIMNAVGLVRRTYYKDVVKGPLIENAVAGLFKGIEEKLPAHLKEQVGKAKEMTDADLYRLLTDARQQLGKREDLDKGQDITYALNGMLAKLDRHTGYIPPEVVRRFRDDTAGSFKGIGVQIRRHDTRDQLQVVTPIFGSPAHKAGLKANDIITTIISEVDPQSGAPYEKPKITSTKGMATEGAVKLIQGKAGTRVKLLVEREGVKKPIEFTLIRNTIEVESVLGYKRAKDDSWNYVIDPDNKICYVRLTQFSENTYSELEKVMRDLYKAGIKGFILDLRFNPGGVLDGSIKIADLFIDDGLIVTVRHRGGKETSYVGRADGSYTTFPMVCLINSGSASASEIVSACLQDHGRAIIMGSRSFGKGSVQTIHGFDHQSILKVTTATFWRPNNRNLNKASTKGRDVDEWGVTPDKDFNLKLPKKEENDLFDHLRESEIIRAGPSTTKSDFRDRQLDMAVDYLRGQIRTASRRDAKRAAQNR
;
A
#
# COMPACT_ATOMS: atom_id res chain seq x y z
N MET A 1 12.77 55.25 -40.46
CA MET A 1 12.28 54.31 -41.49
C MET A 1 11.69 53.10 -40.77
N PHE A 2 10.55 53.30 -40.12
CA PHE A 2 9.21 52.85 -40.52
C PHE A 2 8.94 51.35 -40.21
N GLN A 3 8.18 51.18 -39.12
CA GLN A 3 7.13 50.17 -38.88
C GLN A 3 7.41 48.69 -39.17
N ARG A 4 7.50 47.90 -38.10
CA ARG A 4 6.63 46.73 -37.82
C ARG A 4 6.92 46.16 -36.42
N VAL A 5 6.39 46.85 -35.42
CA VAL A 5 6.04 46.33 -34.09
C VAL A 5 4.53 46.07 -34.13
N ALA A 6 4.07 45.03 -33.43
CA ALA A 6 2.69 44.59 -33.24
C ALA A 6 2.06 43.74 -34.35
N LEU A 7 2.14 42.40 -34.23
CA LEU A 7 1.04 41.45 -34.49
C LEU A 7 1.44 39.99 -34.18
N TRP A 8 1.67 39.62 -32.91
CA TRP A 8 1.68 38.20 -32.47
C TRP A 8 1.15 38.05 -31.03
N ALA A 9 0.10 38.80 -30.71
CA ALA A 9 -0.83 38.44 -29.64
C ALA A 9 -2.06 37.80 -30.32
N LEU A 10 -2.63 36.74 -29.73
CA LEU A 10 -3.81 35.97 -30.19
C LEU A 10 -3.60 34.74 -31.10
N VAL A 11 -2.60 33.86 -30.88
CA VAL A 11 -2.72 32.45 -31.33
C VAL A 11 -1.94 31.47 -30.43
N VAL A 12 -2.24 31.37 -29.11
CA VAL A 12 -1.91 30.17 -28.32
C VAL A 12 -2.95 29.99 -27.20
N PHE A 13 -4.16 29.58 -27.58
CA PHE A 13 -5.13 28.95 -26.67
C PHE A 13 -5.79 27.77 -27.39
N VAL A 14 -4.97 26.96 -28.05
CA VAL A 14 -5.39 25.71 -28.70
C VAL A 14 -4.81 24.55 -27.89
N GLY A 15 -5.37 24.36 -26.70
CA GLY A 15 -4.98 23.30 -25.77
C GLY A 15 -6.14 22.78 -24.93
N TRP A 16 -7.32 23.39 -24.97
CA TRP A 16 -8.55 22.85 -24.39
C TRP A 16 -9.37 22.14 -25.46
N ALA A 17 -8.70 21.24 -26.15
CA ALA A 17 -9.34 20.01 -26.57
C ALA A 17 -8.60 18.91 -25.81
N ALA A 18 -8.72 18.90 -24.48
CA ALA A 18 -8.73 17.62 -23.83
C ALA A 18 -9.86 16.87 -24.53
N PRO A 19 -9.63 15.71 -25.17
CA PRO A 19 -10.73 14.80 -25.34
C PRO A 19 -11.14 14.47 -23.90
N ALA A 20 -12.12 15.21 -23.37
CA ALA A 20 -12.92 14.73 -22.28
C ALA A 20 -13.28 13.32 -22.71
N LEU A 21 -12.78 12.35 -21.94
CA LEU A 21 -13.08 10.94 -22.12
C LEU A 21 -14.55 10.85 -22.50
N ARG A 22 -14.80 10.37 -23.72
CA ARG A 22 -16.14 10.09 -24.23
C ARG A 22 -16.94 9.44 -23.10
N ALA A 23 -17.85 10.18 -22.50
CA ALA A 23 -19.02 9.61 -21.85
C ALA A 23 -20.06 9.26 -22.92
N ASP A 24 -19.59 8.70 -24.04
CA ASP A 24 -20.47 8.05 -24.98
C ASP A 24 -20.91 6.73 -24.36
N GLU A 25 -22.12 6.32 -24.71
CA GLU A 25 -22.61 4.97 -24.45
C GLU A 25 -21.53 3.93 -24.78
N PRO A 26 -21.53 2.73 -24.15
CA PRO A 26 -20.71 1.63 -24.63
C PRO A 26 -20.76 1.57 -26.16
N THR A 27 -19.68 2.02 -26.81
CA THR A 27 -19.65 2.14 -28.27
C THR A 27 -19.63 0.74 -28.90
N GLY A 28 -19.17 -0.25 -28.13
CA GLY A 28 -19.35 -1.67 -28.40
C GLY A 28 -20.46 -2.29 -27.56
N ARG A 29 -20.89 -3.47 -28.02
CA ARG A 29 -21.98 -4.25 -27.43
C ARG A 29 -21.55 -4.82 -26.07
N PRO A 30 -22.43 -4.83 -25.06
CA PRO A 30 -22.11 -5.45 -23.80
C PRO A 30 -22.27 -6.98 -23.87
N PHE A 31 -21.32 -7.71 -23.30
CA PHE A 31 -21.35 -9.16 -23.12
C PHE A 31 -21.29 -9.49 -21.63
N VAL A 32 -22.17 -10.39 -21.18
CA VAL A 32 -22.27 -10.77 -19.76
C VAL A 32 -22.14 -12.29 -19.62
N LEU A 33 -21.25 -12.72 -18.73
CA LEU A 33 -21.13 -14.10 -18.28
C LEU A 33 -21.29 -14.13 -16.77
N VAL A 34 -22.32 -14.82 -16.27
CA VAL A 34 -22.53 -15.01 -14.84
C VAL A 34 -22.52 -16.48 -14.50
N VAL A 35 -21.73 -16.86 -13.49
CA VAL A 35 -21.63 -18.22 -12.95
C VAL A 35 -21.99 -18.19 -11.47
N GLY A 36 -22.99 -18.97 -11.06
CA GLY A 36 -23.39 -19.14 -9.66
C GLY A 36 -23.53 -20.62 -9.29
N ILE A 37 -22.90 -21.05 -8.20
CA ILE A 37 -22.97 -22.45 -7.77
C ILE A 37 -23.17 -22.51 -6.26
N ASP A 38 -24.37 -22.92 -5.83
CA ASP A 38 -24.72 -23.06 -4.42
C ASP A 38 -24.25 -24.40 -3.82
N GLN A 39 -24.46 -25.47 -4.59
CA GLN A 39 -24.27 -26.84 -4.15
C GLN A 39 -23.36 -27.60 -5.12
N TYR A 40 -22.62 -28.56 -4.56
CA TYR A 40 -21.66 -29.37 -5.29
C TYR A 40 -22.02 -30.84 -5.15
N LYS A 41 -21.73 -31.65 -6.19
CA LYS A 41 -21.96 -33.11 -6.13
C LYS A 41 -21.06 -33.79 -5.10
N ASP A 42 -19.83 -33.29 -4.92
CA ASP A 42 -18.89 -33.81 -3.94
C ASP A 42 -19.19 -33.21 -2.55
N PRO A 43 -19.55 -34.03 -1.53
CA PRO A 43 -19.84 -33.55 -0.19
C PRO A 43 -18.61 -32.97 0.55
N GLN A 44 -17.39 -33.17 0.02
CA GLN A 44 -16.20 -32.51 0.55
C GLN A 44 -16.14 -31.02 0.19
N ILE A 45 -16.86 -30.58 -0.84
CA ILE A 45 -16.94 -29.16 -1.19
C ILE A 45 -18.11 -28.56 -0.41
N LYS A 46 -17.84 -27.48 0.34
CA LYS A 46 -18.85 -26.82 1.16
C LYS A 46 -19.91 -26.19 0.26
N SER A 47 -21.14 -26.09 0.74
CA SER A 47 -22.15 -25.27 0.09
C SER A 47 -21.80 -23.79 0.18
N ARG A 48 -22.27 -23.02 -0.79
CA ARG A 48 -22.17 -21.56 -0.82
C ARG A 48 -23.58 -20.97 -0.90
N PRO A 49 -24.22 -20.68 0.25
CA PRO A 49 -25.55 -20.10 0.24
C PRO A 49 -25.62 -18.84 -0.65
N HIS A 50 -26.76 -18.63 -1.31
CA HIS A 50 -27.08 -17.45 -2.13
C HIS A 50 -26.25 -17.24 -3.41
N ALA A 51 -25.24 -18.04 -3.73
CA ALA A 51 -24.41 -17.87 -4.93
C ALA A 51 -25.22 -17.84 -6.24
N GLU A 52 -26.20 -18.72 -6.38
CA GLU A 52 -27.11 -18.73 -7.52
C GLU A 52 -28.11 -17.58 -7.49
N ALA A 53 -28.56 -17.16 -6.31
CA ALA A 53 -29.46 -16.02 -6.16
C ALA A 53 -28.74 -14.71 -6.54
N ASP A 54 -27.48 -14.57 -6.12
CA ASP A 54 -26.58 -13.49 -6.47
C ASP A 54 -26.31 -13.47 -7.98
N ALA A 55 -26.03 -14.63 -8.56
CA ALA A 55 -25.85 -14.78 -10.01
C ALA A 55 -27.08 -14.35 -10.80
N ARG A 56 -28.29 -14.80 -10.40
CA ARG A 56 -29.54 -14.40 -11.05
C ARG A 56 -29.78 -12.89 -10.94
N ALA A 57 -29.59 -12.31 -9.75
CA ALA A 57 -29.82 -10.88 -9.55
C ALA A 57 -28.85 -10.01 -10.37
N VAL A 58 -27.58 -10.39 -10.48
CA VAL A 58 -26.60 -9.70 -11.33
C VAL A 58 -26.93 -9.87 -12.82
N TYR A 59 -27.33 -11.08 -13.24
CA TYR A 59 -27.77 -11.34 -14.61
C TYR A 59 -28.98 -10.47 -15.00
N ASP A 60 -30.04 -10.51 -14.20
CA ASP A 60 -31.27 -9.73 -14.45
C ASP A 60 -31.02 -8.23 -14.47
N PHE A 61 -30.14 -7.74 -13.59
CA PHE A 61 -29.74 -6.34 -13.57
C PHE A 61 -29.16 -5.90 -14.92
N PHE A 62 -28.26 -6.68 -15.52
CA PHE A 62 -27.64 -6.29 -16.78
C PHE A 62 -28.56 -6.45 -18.00
N LEU A 63 -29.51 -7.40 -17.97
CA LEU A 63 -30.50 -7.58 -19.04
C LEU A 63 -31.56 -6.46 -19.07
N ALA A 64 -31.82 -5.80 -17.95
CA ALA A 64 -32.85 -4.76 -17.87
C ALA A 64 -32.54 -3.58 -18.81
N LYS A 65 -33.49 -3.22 -19.68
CA LYS A 65 -33.33 -2.17 -20.72
C LYS A 65 -32.93 -0.80 -20.17
N GLN A 66 -33.43 -0.46 -19.00
CA GLN A 66 -33.14 0.82 -18.33
C GLN A 66 -31.74 0.88 -17.69
N ASN A 67 -31.11 -0.29 -17.52
CA ASN A 67 -29.73 -0.40 -17.04
C ASN A 67 -28.83 -0.51 -18.28
N LEU A 68 -28.26 -1.69 -18.56
CA LEU A 68 -27.38 -1.92 -19.70
C LEU A 68 -28.11 -2.51 -20.92
N GLY A 69 -29.26 -3.16 -20.72
CA GLY A 69 -30.10 -3.70 -21.79
C GLY A 69 -29.41 -4.78 -22.63
N VAL A 70 -28.60 -5.63 -22.00
CA VAL A 70 -27.83 -6.68 -22.69
C VAL A 70 -28.76 -7.61 -23.45
N GLU A 71 -28.48 -7.83 -24.73
CA GLU A 71 -29.25 -8.76 -25.56
C GLU A 71 -29.07 -10.19 -25.06
N LYS A 72 -30.12 -11.02 -25.16
CA LYS A 72 -30.13 -12.37 -24.58
C LYS A 72 -29.05 -13.28 -25.17
N ASP A 73 -28.69 -13.10 -26.44
CA ASP A 73 -27.62 -13.82 -27.13
C ASP A 73 -26.22 -13.30 -26.79
N HIS A 74 -26.13 -12.12 -26.14
CA HIS A 74 -24.92 -11.56 -25.54
C HIS A 74 -24.83 -11.81 -24.03
N ALA A 75 -25.70 -12.63 -23.45
CA ALA A 75 -25.70 -12.95 -22.03
C ALA A 75 -25.76 -14.45 -21.75
N LYS A 76 -24.81 -14.98 -20.99
CA LYS A 76 -24.78 -16.37 -20.52
C LYS A 76 -24.92 -16.46 -19.00
N LEU A 77 -25.85 -17.28 -18.56
CA LEU A 77 -26.04 -17.65 -17.15
C LEU A 77 -25.74 -19.13 -16.96
N LEU A 78 -24.82 -19.46 -16.06
CA LEU A 78 -24.51 -20.83 -15.69
C LEU A 78 -24.81 -21.02 -14.20
N LEU A 79 -25.68 -21.99 -13.90
CA LEU A 79 -26.09 -22.31 -12.53
C LEU A 79 -25.75 -23.76 -12.19
N GLY A 80 -25.43 -24.04 -10.93
CA GLY A 80 -25.23 -25.41 -10.45
C GLY A 80 -26.48 -26.27 -10.66
N SER A 81 -27.66 -25.69 -10.39
CA SER A 81 -28.99 -26.28 -10.60
C SER A 81 -29.38 -26.46 -12.07
N GLY A 82 -28.73 -25.75 -12.99
CA GLY A 82 -29.06 -25.77 -14.42
C GLY A 82 -30.28 -24.94 -14.79
N PRO A 83 -30.93 -25.24 -15.93
CA PRO A 83 -32.09 -24.48 -16.40
C PRO A 83 -33.30 -24.68 -15.50
N SER A 84 -34.11 -23.63 -15.37
CA SER A 84 -35.40 -23.67 -14.68
C SER A 84 -36.49 -23.02 -15.54
N LYS A 85 -37.74 -23.08 -15.08
CA LYS A 85 -38.86 -22.41 -15.77
C LYS A 85 -38.63 -20.90 -15.93
N ASP A 86 -37.98 -20.28 -14.94
CA ASP A 86 -37.81 -18.83 -14.88
C ASP A 86 -36.47 -18.37 -15.46
N TYR A 87 -35.46 -19.25 -15.54
CA TYR A 87 -34.12 -18.91 -16.01
C TYR A 87 -33.58 -19.90 -17.05
N PRO A 88 -33.19 -19.43 -18.25
CA PRO A 88 -32.60 -20.25 -19.31
C PRO A 88 -31.10 -20.52 -19.05
N ALA A 89 -30.74 -20.99 -17.86
CA ALA A 89 -29.36 -21.22 -17.48
C ALA A 89 -28.79 -22.52 -18.06
N GLU A 90 -27.49 -22.55 -18.39
CA GLU A 90 -26.77 -23.79 -18.65
C GLU A 90 -26.27 -24.39 -17.32
N VAL A 91 -26.12 -25.71 -17.23
CA VAL A 91 -25.52 -26.35 -16.05
C VAL A 91 -24.06 -25.93 -15.93
N ALA A 92 -23.63 -25.45 -14.76
CA ALA A 92 -22.28 -24.95 -14.49
C ALA A 92 -21.22 -26.06 -14.34
N THR A 93 -21.07 -26.89 -15.37
CA THR A 93 -20.01 -27.91 -15.48
C THR A 93 -18.69 -27.28 -15.91
N ARG A 94 -17.55 -27.95 -15.66
CA ARG A 94 -16.24 -27.49 -16.13
C ARG A 94 -16.26 -27.21 -17.64
N ALA A 95 -16.86 -28.11 -18.41
CA ALA A 95 -16.96 -28.00 -19.86
C ALA A 95 -17.77 -26.77 -20.31
N ASN A 96 -18.93 -26.53 -19.69
CA ASN A 96 -19.79 -25.40 -20.03
C ASN A 96 -19.18 -24.06 -19.62
N ILE A 97 -18.53 -24.00 -18.44
CA ILE A 97 -17.84 -22.78 -18.00
C ILE A 97 -16.74 -22.41 -19.00
N LEU A 98 -15.85 -23.35 -19.35
CA LEU A 98 -14.80 -23.08 -20.33
C LEU A 98 -15.35 -22.75 -21.73
N LYS A 99 -16.45 -23.38 -22.14
CA LYS A 99 -17.15 -23.05 -23.39
C LYS A 99 -17.69 -21.62 -23.37
N ALA A 100 -18.22 -21.15 -22.23
CA ALA A 100 -18.72 -19.80 -22.08
C ALA A 100 -17.58 -18.75 -22.10
N PHE A 101 -16.46 -19.01 -21.44
CA PHE A 101 -15.27 -18.13 -21.56
C PHE A 101 -14.74 -18.07 -23.00
N ARG A 102 -14.65 -19.21 -23.70
CA ARG A 102 -14.25 -19.24 -25.13
C ARG A 102 -15.26 -18.54 -26.05
N TRP A 103 -16.53 -18.51 -25.67
CA TRP A 103 -17.53 -17.72 -26.39
C TRP A 103 -17.23 -16.22 -26.27
N LEU A 104 -16.88 -15.72 -25.08
CA LEU A 104 -16.44 -14.33 -24.92
C LEU A 104 -15.21 -14.01 -25.79
N GLU A 105 -14.19 -14.87 -25.76
CA GLU A 105 -12.97 -14.73 -26.59
C GLU A 105 -13.30 -14.59 -28.08
N LYS A 106 -14.24 -15.41 -28.59
CA LYS A 106 -14.59 -15.44 -30.01
C LYS A 106 -15.58 -14.35 -30.43
N SER A 107 -16.45 -13.91 -29.53
CA SER A 107 -17.58 -13.03 -29.85
C SER A 107 -17.33 -11.56 -29.56
N ALA A 108 -16.57 -11.24 -28.50
CA ALA A 108 -16.32 -9.87 -28.08
C ALA A 108 -15.22 -9.21 -28.93
N LYS A 109 -15.49 -7.98 -29.37
CA LYS A 109 -14.58 -7.15 -30.16
C LYS A 109 -13.89 -6.10 -29.28
N LYS A 110 -12.94 -5.37 -29.88
CA LYS A 110 -12.08 -4.39 -29.21
C LYS A 110 -12.82 -3.38 -28.31
N ASP A 111 -13.95 -2.85 -28.78
CA ASP A 111 -14.71 -1.79 -28.11
C ASP A 111 -15.89 -2.32 -27.27
N ASP A 112 -16.16 -3.63 -27.31
CA ASP A 112 -17.24 -4.28 -26.58
C ASP A 112 -16.95 -4.26 -25.07
N LEU A 113 -17.98 -4.12 -24.22
CA LEU A 113 -17.85 -4.21 -22.76
C LEU A 113 -18.04 -5.67 -22.35
N VAL A 114 -17.06 -6.28 -21.68
CA VAL A 114 -17.16 -7.64 -21.17
C VAL A 114 -17.28 -7.63 -19.65
N ILE A 115 -18.34 -8.25 -19.14
CA ILE A 115 -18.59 -8.41 -17.71
C ILE A 115 -18.62 -9.90 -17.36
N VAL A 116 -17.79 -10.29 -16.40
CA VAL A 116 -17.76 -11.65 -15.85
C VAL A 116 -18.10 -11.57 -14.37
N ALA A 117 -19.06 -12.38 -13.92
CA ALA A 117 -19.36 -12.50 -12.50
C ALA A 117 -19.30 -13.98 -12.07
N VAL A 118 -18.57 -14.28 -11.00
CA VAL A 118 -18.37 -15.64 -10.50
C VAL A 118 -18.66 -15.69 -9.01
N PHE A 119 -19.65 -16.49 -8.64
CA PHE A 119 -20.08 -16.77 -7.27
C PHE A 119 -19.94 -18.27 -7.02
N ALA A 120 -18.81 -18.70 -6.45
CA ALA A 120 -18.48 -20.12 -6.32
C ALA A 120 -17.48 -20.42 -5.18
N ASN A 121 -17.22 -21.69 -4.93
CA ASN A 121 -16.07 -22.16 -4.17
C ASN A 121 -14.92 -22.52 -5.11
N GLY A 122 -13.71 -22.55 -4.56
CA GLY A 122 -12.50 -22.94 -5.27
C GLY A 122 -11.53 -23.67 -4.36
N ALA A 123 -10.36 -23.98 -4.88
CA ALA A 123 -9.27 -24.57 -4.12
C ALA A 123 -7.89 -24.21 -4.68
N PRO A 124 -6.83 -24.29 -3.85
CA PRO A 124 -5.45 -24.24 -4.33
C PRO A 124 -5.14 -25.44 -5.24
N LEU A 125 -4.36 -25.18 -6.28
CA LEU A 125 -3.89 -26.14 -7.28
C LEU A 125 -2.40 -25.88 -7.56
N GLY A 126 -1.52 -26.44 -6.71
CA GLY A 126 -0.09 -26.12 -6.72
C GLY A 126 0.14 -24.64 -6.37
N GLU A 127 0.92 -23.94 -7.20
CA GLU A 127 1.15 -22.49 -7.08
C GLU A 127 -0.01 -21.62 -7.62
N ARG A 128 -1.03 -22.26 -8.21
CA ARG A 128 -2.21 -21.63 -8.83
C ARG A 128 -3.49 -21.96 -8.05
N SER A 129 -4.63 -21.52 -8.57
CA SER A 129 -5.97 -21.79 -8.04
C SER A 129 -6.85 -22.48 -9.06
N CYS A 130 -7.96 -23.03 -8.58
CA CYS A 130 -9.05 -23.52 -9.42
C CYS A 130 -10.41 -23.10 -8.84
N TYR A 131 -11.40 -23.04 -9.72
CA TYR A 131 -12.80 -22.75 -9.43
C TYR A 131 -13.57 -24.06 -9.56
N PHE A 132 -14.29 -24.45 -8.51
CA PHE A 132 -15.11 -25.66 -8.56
C PHE A 132 -16.32 -25.43 -9.46
N ALA A 133 -16.50 -26.33 -10.41
CA ALA A 133 -17.74 -26.52 -11.15
C ALA A 133 -18.67 -27.48 -10.38
N VAL A 134 -19.93 -27.57 -10.78
CA VAL A 134 -20.91 -28.45 -10.10
C VAL A 134 -20.53 -29.94 -10.16
N ASP A 135 -19.76 -30.32 -11.20
CA ASP A 135 -19.23 -31.65 -11.44
C ASP A 135 -17.80 -31.87 -10.94
N SER A 136 -17.21 -30.89 -10.25
CA SER A 136 -15.88 -31.04 -9.67
C SER A 136 -15.88 -31.90 -8.40
N THR A 137 -14.74 -32.53 -8.14
CA THR A 137 -14.45 -33.22 -6.88
C THR A 137 -13.22 -32.62 -6.23
N PHE A 138 -13.20 -32.56 -4.90
CA PHE A 138 -12.03 -32.05 -4.17
C PHE A 138 -10.78 -32.87 -4.53
N LYS A 139 -10.91 -34.20 -4.59
CA LYS A 139 -9.80 -35.11 -4.86
C LYS A 139 -9.25 -35.01 -6.29
N ASN A 140 -10.10 -34.85 -7.31
CA ASN A 140 -9.67 -34.78 -8.71
C ASN A 140 -9.69 -33.36 -9.30
N ARG A 141 -9.72 -32.33 -8.46
CA ARG A 141 -9.79 -30.91 -8.84
C ARG A 141 -8.79 -30.46 -9.92
N ALA A 142 -7.63 -31.09 -10.00
CA ALA A 142 -6.66 -30.82 -11.06
C ALA A 142 -7.18 -31.15 -12.48
N LYS A 143 -8.19 -32.01 -12.60
CA LYS A 143 -8.79 -32.48 -13.86
C LYS A 143 -10.21 -31.95 -14.06
N ASP A 144 -11.01 -31.92 -13.00
CA ASP A 144 -12.45 -31.68 -13.07
C ASP A 144 -12.88 -30.28 -12.58
N ALA A 145 -11.97 -29.48 -12.03
CA ALA A 145 -12.21 -28.06 -11.75
C ALA A 145 -11.69 -27.16 -12.89
N VAL A 146 -12.18 -25.92 -12.93
CA VAL A 146 -11.70 -24.90 -13.88
C VAL A 146 -10.42 -24.31 -13.32
N ALA A 147 -9.27 -24.58 -13.94
CA ALA A 147 -8.00 -24.03 -13.47
C ALA A 147 -7.93 -22.52 -13.77
N SER A 148 -7.33 -21.73 -12.89
CA SER A 148 -7.13 -20.29 -13.14
C SER A 148 -6.29 -20.05 -14.40
N GLY A 149 -5.37 -20.95 -14.72
CA GLY A 149 -4.60 -20.93 -15.97
C GLY A 149 -5.43 -21.13 -17.23
N ASP A 150 -6.54 -21.87 -17.16
CA ASP A 150 -7.45 -22.02 -18.30
C ASP A 150 -8.17 -20.68 -18.57
N ILE A 151 -8.59 -19.99 -17.52
CA ILE A 151 -9.23 -18.66 -17.60
C ILE A 151 -8.21 -17.63 -18.10
N GLU A 152 -7.03 -17.57 -17.49
CA GLU A 152 -5.93 -16.66 -17.89
C GLU A 152 -5.66 -16.78 -19.40
N HIS A 153 -5.45 -18.00 -19.90
CA HIS A 153 -5.16 -18.22 -21.31
C HIS A 153 -6.25 -17.71 -22.28
N ILE A 154 -7.52 -17.75 -21.86
CA ILE A 154 -8.65 -17.27 -22.66
C ILE A 154 -8.76 -15.75 -22.56
N ILE A 155 -8.65 -15.20 -21.34
CA ILE A 155 -8.76 -13.77 -21.05
C ILE A 155 -7.60 -12.97 -21.67
N ASP A 156 -6.43 -13.59 -21.81
CA ASP A 156 -5.24 -13.04 -22.50
C ASP A 156 -5.49 -12.81 -23.99
N LYS A 157 -6.34 -13.64 -24.62
CA LYS A 157 -6.70 -13.53 -26.04
C LYS A 157 -7.94 -12.70 -26.31
N LEU A 158 -8.63 -12.25 -25.25
CA LEU A 158 -9.84 -11.45 -25.38
C LEU A 158 -9.52 -10.11 -26.05
N ALA A 159 -10.14 -9.88 -27.22
CA ALA A 159 -9.90 -8.66 -28.00
C ALA A 159 -10.40 -7.39 -27.31
N SER A 160 -11.45 -7.50 -26.49
CA SER A 160 -11.99 -6.37 -25.72
C SER A 160 -10.97 -5.83 -24.71
N HIS A 161 -10.86 -4.50 -24.69
CA HIS A 161 -10.08 -3.78 -23.68
C HIS A 161 -10.90 -3.39 -22.45
N ARG A 162 -12.24 -3.35 -22.54
CA ARG A 162 -13.14 -2.98 -21.45
C ARG A 162 -13.65 -4.22 -20.76
N PHE A 163 -12.96 -4.61 -19.68
CA PHE A 163 -13.25 -5.85 -18.96
C PHE A 163 -13.50 -5.58 -17.48
N VAL A 164 -14.59 -6.11 -16.95
CA VAL A 164 -14.90 -6.06 -15.51
C VAL A 164 -15.19 -7.47 -15.01
N ALA A 165 -14.51 -7.87 -13.95
CA ALA A 165 -14.79 -9.12 -13.25
C ALA A 165 -15.31 -8.84 -11.82
N PHE A 166 -16.40 -9.51 -11.44
CA PHE A 166 -16.97 -9.52 -10.09
C PHE A 166 -16.78 -10.93 -9.52
N VAL A 167 -15.81 -11.11 -8.64
CA VAL A 167 -15.39 -12.44 -8.18
C VAL A 167 -15.60 -12.55 -6.68
N ASP A 168 -16.61 -13.32 -6.33
CA ASP A 168 -16.86 -13.77 -4.98
C ASP A 168 -16.58 -15.28 -4.95
N VAL A 169 -15.35 -15.63 -4.55
CA VAL A 169 -14.92 -17.03 -4.51
C VAL A 169 -14.21 -17.36 -3.21
N HIS A 170 -14.65 -18.46 -2.56
CA HIS A 170 -14.00 -19.00 -1.37
C HIS A 170 -13.10 -20.18 -1.76
N PHE A 171 -11.80 -19.92 -1.88
CA PHE A 171 -10.76 -20.89 -2.23
C PHE A 171 -10.41 -21.85 -1.09
N LEU A 172 -11.05 -21.78 0.07
CA LEU A 172 -10.96 -22.77 1.15
C LEU A 172 -12.34 -23.37 1.46
N GLY A 173 -13.24 -23.35 0.47
CA GLY A 173 -14.62 -23.84 0.54
C GLY A 173 -14.73 -25.35 0.47
N PHE A 174 -13.85 -26.10 1.15
CA PHE A 174 -13.83 -27.56 1.15
C PHE A 174 -13.38 -28.13 2.50
N ASN A 175 -13.57 -29.42 2.69
CA ASN A 175 -13.18 -30.19 3.88
C ASN A 175 -11.94 -31.03 3.55
N VAL A 176 -10.79 -30.65 4.13
CA VAL A 176 -9.48 -31.32 3.93
C VAL A 176 -9.44 -32.78 4.40
N GLY A 177 -10.39 -33.22 5.22
CA GLY A 177 -10.40 -34.59 5.76
C GLY A 177 -9.08 -34.92 6.46
N LYS A 178 -8.40 -35.99 6.02
CA LYS A 178 -7.07 -36.41 6.51
C LYS A 178 -5.90 -35.85 5.69
N GLU A 179 -6.16 -35.08 4.62
CA GLU A 179 -5.10 -34.49 3.80
C GLU A 179 -4.45 -33.29 4.52
N LYS A 180 -3.19 -33.01 4.20
CA LYS A 180 -2.54 -31.77 4.64
C LYS A 180 -3.24 -30.58 3.97
N ALA A 181 -3.53 -29.55 4.75
CA ALA A 181 -4.09 -28.31 4.22
C ALA A 181 -3.17 -27.76 3.11
N PRO A 182 -3.70 -27.46 1.90
CA PRO A 182 -2.90 -26.91 0.82
C PRO A 182 -2.33 -25.54 1.21
N ASP A 183 -1.08 -25.26 0.82
CA ASP A 183 -0.49 -23.93 0.99
C ASP A 183 -1.32 -22.89 0.22
N SER A 184 -1.72 -21.81 0.89
CA SER A 184 -2.50 -20.74 0.28
C SER A 184 -1.61 -19.55 -0.07
N ASN A 185 -1.47 -19.24 -1.36
CA ASN A 185 -0.88 -17.98 -1.80
C ASN A 185 -1.99 -17.00 -2.24
N SER A 186 -2.44 -16.15 -1.32
CA SER A 186 -3.53 -15.20 -1.54
C SER A 186 -3.23 -14.14 -2.60
N ARG A 187 -1.95 -13.95 -3.01
CA ARG A 187 -1.59 -12.99 -4.07
C ARG A 187 -1.90 -13.50 -5.48
N ASN A 188 -2.14 -14.80 -5.67
CA ASN A 188 -2.27 -15.40 -7.00
C ASN A 188 -3.72 -15.71 -7.44
N PHE A 189 -4.69 -15.69 -6.53
CA PHE A 189 -6.04 -16.22 -6.79
C PHE A 189 -6.89 -15.48 -7.82
N TYR A 190 -6.46 -14.30 -8.22
CA TYR A 190 -7.28 -13.31 -8.90
C TYR A 190 -6.54 -12.61 -10.05
N ARG A 191 -5.27 -12.94 -10.27
CA ARG A 191 -4.42 -12.28 -11.28
C ARG A 191 -4.80 -12.68 -12.71
N GLU A 192 -5.44 -13.83 -12.90
CA GLU A 192 -5.91 -14.36 -14.19
C GLU A 192 -6.90 -13.45 -14.91
N PHE A 193 -7.61 -12.59 -14.19
CA PHE A 193 -8.57 -11.64 -14.78
C PHE A 193 -7.90 -10.36 -15.29
N LEU A 194 -6.63 -10.15 -14.96
CA LEU A 194 -5.91 -8.89 -15.17
C LEU A 194 -4.58 -9.06 -15.93
N SER A 195 -4.03 -10.27 -15.97
CA SER A 195 -2.77 -10.64 -16.63
C SER A 195 -2.92 -10.67 -18.17
N GLN A 196 -1.78 -10.53 -18.86
CA GLN A 196 -1.52 -11.00 -20.23
C GLN A 196 -0.10 -11.61 -20.32
N GLY A 197 0.32 -12.33 -19.27
CA GLY A 197 1.55 -13.14 -19.29
C GLY A 197 2.85 -12.49 -18.77
N ASP A 198 2.79 -11.31 -18.11
CA ASP A 198 3.97 -10.71 -17.45
C ASP A 198 3.62 -10.19 -16.05
N GLU A 199 4.04 -10.96 -15.04
CA GLU A 199 3.77 -10.68 -13.63
C GLU A 199 4.45 -9.40 -13.08
N THR A 200 5.29 -8.73 -13.86
CA THR A 200 6.03 -7.53 -13.45
C THR A 200 5.42 -6.23 -13.95
N LYS A 201 4.35 -6.29 -14.76
CA LYS A 201 3.69 -5.12 -15.36
C LYS A 201 2.36 -4.80 -14.67
N ASP A 202 2.03 -3.51 -14.63
CA ASP A 202 0.72 -3.03 -14.22
C ASP A 202 -0.37 -3.63 -15.13
N PRO A 203 -1.60 -3.91 -14.63
CA PRO A 203 -2.71 -4.34 -15.47
C PRO A 203 -2.90 -3.37 -16.64
N GLN A 204 -3.23 -3.89 -17.82
CA GLN A 204 -3.58 -3.04 -18.97
C GLN A 204 -4.68 -2.04 -18.56
N PRO A 205 -4.64 -0.79 -19.08
CA PRO A 205 -5.73 0.16 -18.87
C PRO A 205 -7.07 -0.47 -19.28
N SER A 206 -8.14 -0.17 -18.54
CA SER A 206 -9.51 -0.63 -18.79
C SER A 206 -9.87 -2.07 -18.38
N ARG A 207 -9.04 -2.75 -17.58
CA ARG A 207 -9.41 -4.01 -16.91
C ARG A 207 -9.54 -3.84 -15.41
N VAL A 208 -10.67 -4.26 -14.85
CA VAL A 208 -10.98 -4.11 -13.42
C VAL A 208 -11.52 -5.39 -12.81
N LEU A 209 -11.09 -5.65 -11.59
CA LEU A 209 -11.52 -6.80 -10.81
C LEU A 209 -12.00 -6.36 -9.42
N PHE A 210 -13.24 -6.69 -9.11
CA PHE A 210 -13.85 -6.56 -7.80
C PHE A 210 -13.83 -7.93 -7.11
N ILE A 211 -13.25 -8.00 -5.91
CA ILE A 211 -13.16 -9.23 -5.12
C ILE A 211 -13.85 -9.07 -3.78
N ALA A 212 -14.57 -10.11 -3.36
CA ALA A 212 -15.30 -10.08 -2.09
C ALA A 212 -14.42 -10.11 -0.84
N ASN A 213 -13.29 -10.82 -0.90
CA ASN A 213 -12.25 -10.88 0.12
C ASN A 213 -10.97 -11.49 -0.46
N SER A 214 -9.99 -11.84 0.39
CA SER A 214 -8.71 -12.47 0.03
C SER A 214 -8.81 -13.92 -0.49
N GLY A 215 -10.01 -14.45 -0.69
CA GLY A 215 -10.30 -15.81 -1.14
C GLY A 215 -10.21 -16.89 -0.07
N THR A 216 -9.66 -16.58 1.11
CA THR A 216 -9.41 -17.56 2.18
C THR A 216 -10.60 -17.71 3.15
N LYS A 217 -11.56 -16.79 3.11
CA LYS A 217 -12.73 -16.76 3.99
C LYS A 217 -14.02 -16.77 3.15
N PRO A 218 -15.11 -17.37 3.64
CA PRO A 218 -16.41 -17.21 3.00
C PRO A 218 -16.86 -15.75 3.13
N SER A 219 -17.64 -15.29 2.16
CA SER A 219 -18.31 -13.99 2.26
C SER A 219 -19.47 -14.09 3.25
N LEU A 220 -19.75 -12.99 3.96
CA LEU A 220 -20.91 -12.88 4.84
C LEU A 220 -22.20 -13.00 4.02
N ASP A 221 -23.08 -13.91 4.42
CA ASP A 221 -24.43 -14.03 3.87
C ASP A 221 -25.39 -13.09 4.58
N LEU A 222 -26.19 -12.35 3.81
CA LEU A 222 -27.33 -11.56 4.29
C LEU A 222 -28.63 -12.34 4.01
N ALA A 223 -29.78 -11.76 4.37
CA ALA A 223 -31.07 -12.44 4.26
C ALA A 223 -31.43 -12.93 2.84
N LYS A 224 -30.95 -12.27 1.79
CA LYS A 224 -31.27 -12.60 0.38
C LYS A 224 -30.05 -12.89 -0.48
N HIS A 225 -28.91 -12.30 -0.15
CA HIS A 225 -27.72 -12.22 -0.98
C HIS A 225 -26.46 -12.32 -0.13
N GLY A 226 -25.35 -12.73 -0.73
CA GLY A 226 -24.04 -12.47 -0.14
C GLY A 226 -23.80 -10.96 -0.01
N ILE A 227 -23.09 -10.52 1.03
CA ILE A 227 -22.78 -9.10 1.25
C ILE A 227 -22.11 -8.45 0.02
N PHE A 228 -21.27 -9.21 -0.67
CA PHE A 228 -20.60 -8.76 -1.88
C PHE A 228 -21.60 -8.42 -2.97
N ALA A 229 -22.48 -9.36 -3.32
CA ALA A 229 -23.49 -9.18 -4.35
C ALA A 229 -24.46 -8.06 -3.98
N GLN A 230 -24.88 -7.98 -2.72
CA GLN A 230 -25.77 -6.92 -2.26
C GLN A 230 -25.13 -5.53 -2.40
N VAL A 231 -23.88 -5.35 -1.96
CA VAL A 231 -23.18 -4.06 -2.09
C VAL A 231 -22.93 -3.74 -3.57
N LEU A 232 -22.56 -4.74 -4.37
CA LEU A 232 -22.40 -4.57 -5.81
C LEU A 232 -23.70 -4.07 -6.47
N LEU A 233 -24.82 -4.77 -6.25
CA LEU A 233 -26.13 -4.42 -6.79
C LEU A 233 -26.60 -3.06 -6.33
N ASP A 234 -26.45 -2.74 -5.04
CA ASP A 234 -26.79 -1.42 -4.49
C ASP A 234 -26.01 -0.29 -5.21
N GLY A 235 -24.72 -0.51 -5.46
CA GLY A 235 -23.88 0.43 -6.21
C GLY A 235 -24.33 0.59 -7.67
N LEU A 236 -24.52 -0.53 -8.37
CA LEU A 236 -24.99 -0.58 -9.75
C LEU A 236 -26.40 0.04 -9.93
N GLN A 237 -27.26 -0.07 -8.92
CA GLN A 237 -28.60 0.53 -8.90
C GLN A 237 -28.60 2.05 -8.63
N GLY A 238 -27.43 2.68 -8.52
CA GLY A 238 -27.30 4.13 -8.43
C GLY A 238 -26.73 4.65 -7.12
N LYS A 239 -26.46 3.82 -6.10
CA LYS A 239 -25.78 4.32 -4.89
C LYS A 239 -24.32 4.70 -5.13
N ALA A 240 -23.72 4.21 -6.22
CA ALA A 240 -22.38 4.61 -6.65
C ALA A 240 -22.37 5.98 -7.35
N ASP A 241 -23.46 6.33 -8.06
CA ASP A 241 -23.66 7.58 -8.79
C ASP A 241 -23.85 8.75 -7.81
N SER A 242 -22.72 9.23 -7.33
CA SER A 242 -22.63 10.18 -6.22
C SER A 242 -21.52 11.21 -6.43
N ALA A 243 -20.88 11.21 -7.61
CA ALA A 243 -19.89 12.21 -7.96
C ALA A 243 -20.54 13.58 -8.23
N GLY A 244 -19.78 14.65 -7.98
CA GLY A 244 -20.22 16.02 -8.22
C GLY A 244 -21.42 16.44 -7.37
N TYR A 245 -22.26 17.31 -7.93
CA TYR A 245 -23.39 17.94 -7.24
C TYR A 245 -24.76 17.31 -7.57
N GLU A 246 -24.83 16.45 -8.58
CA GLU A 246 -26.02 15.67 -8.91
C GLU A 246 -25.61 14.36 -9.61
N PRO A 247 -26.40 13.29 -9.49
CA PRO A 247 -26.17 12.08 -10.25
C PRO A 247 -26.40 12.31 -11.75
N ASP A 248 -25.63 11.65 -12.61
CA ASP A 248 -25.73 11.78 -14.07
C ASP A 248 -26.40 10.57 -14.76
N GLY A 249 -26.59 9.48 -14.01
CA GLY A 249 -27.20 8.24 -14.46
C GLY A 249 -26.21 7.23 -15.05
N ASN A 250 -24.92 7.57 -15.15
CA ASN A 250 -23.85 6.68 -15.53
C ASN A 250 -23.26 6.07 -14.27
N ILE A 251 -23.07 4.75 -14.26
CA ILE A 251 -22.28 4.11 -13.21
C ILE A 251 -20.88 3.91 -13.78
N MET A 252 -19.95 4.79 -13.39
CA MET A 252 -18.55 4.65 -13.77
C MET A 252 -17.87 3.57 -12.93
N VAL A 253 -16.86 2.90 -13.49
CA VAL A 253 -16.09 1.91 -12.71
C VAL A 253 -15.40 2.56 -11.51
N SER A 254 -14.86 3.78 -11.65
CA SER A 254 -14.22 4.49 -10.54
C SER A 254 -15.20 4.82 -9.40
N GLU A 255 -16.44 5.20 -9.73
CA GLU A 255 -17.50 5.46 -8.76
C GLU A 255 -17.93 4.18 -8.05
N LEU A 256 -18.14 3.10 -8.81
CA LEU A 256 -18.47 1.80 -8.25
C LEU A 256 -17.34 1.30 -7.34
N ALA A 257 -16.08 1.47 -7.74
CA ALA A 257 -14.91 1.11 -6.93
C ALA A 257 -14.84 1.91 -5.63
N LYS A 258 -15.05 3.23 -5.69
CA LYS A 258 -15.07 4.11 -4.52
C LYS A 258 -16.20 3.74 -3.56
N TYR A 259 -17.41 3.53 -4.08
CA TYR A 259 -18.57 3.09 -3.32
C TYR A 259 -18.30 1.73 -2.64
N PHE A 260 -17.83 0.76 -3.42
CA PHE A 260 -17.59 -0.60 -2.94
C PHE A 260 -16.51 -0.66 -1.85
N ARG A 261 -15.37 0.03 -2.04
CA ARG A 261 -14.27 0.10 -1.05
C ARG A 261 -14.73 0.71 0.28
N LYS A 262 -15.68 1.64 0.24
CA LYS A 262 -16.25 2.28 1.43
C LYS A 262 -17.31 1.40 2.08
N THR A 263 -18.31 0.97 1.31
CA THR A 263 -19.55 0.44 1.84
C THR A 263 -19.48 -1.04 2.21
N LEU A 264 -18.65 -1.85 1.53
CA LEU A 264 -18.53 -3.27 1.89
C LEU A 264 -17.98 -3.46 3.31
N PRO A 265 -16.87 -2.83 3.73
CA PRO A 265 -16.39 -2.93 5.11
C PRO A 265 -17.37 -2.36 6.14
N GLU A 266 -18.00 -1.20 5.85
CA GLU A 266 -19.00 -0.59 6.76
C GLU A 266 -20.19 -1.53 6.99
N ARG A 267 -20.67 -2.16 5.93
CA ARG A 267 -21.79 -3.09 6.00
C ARG A 267 -21.41 -4.42 6.64
N ALA A 268 -20.21 -4.92 6.38
CA ALA A 268 -19.70 -6.13 7.03
C ALA A 268 -19.59 -5.93 8.54
N GLN A 269 -19.11 -4.77 8.97
CA GLN A 269 -19.03 -4.39 10.38
C GLN A 269 -20.41 -4.32 11.04
N LYS A 270 -21.42 -3.81 10.32
CA LYS A 270 -22.80 -3.65 10.80
C LYS A 270 -23.57 -4.97 10.85
N ASP A 271 -23.54 -5.74 9.77
CA ASP A 271 -24.41 -6.91 9.56
C ASP A 271 -23.71 -8.23 9.98
N GLY A 272 -22.40 -8.22 10.20
CA GLY A 272 -21.63 -9.40 10.61
C GLY A 272 -21.90 -9.81 12.07
N THR A 273 -22.11 -11.11 12.28
CA THR A 273 -22.39 -11.67 13.62
C THR A 273 -21.12 -12.17 14.32
N THR A 274 -20.08 -12.50 13.56
CA THR A 274 -18.77 -12.94 14.07
C THR A 274 -17.67 -11.92 13.77
N GLU A 275 -16.59 -11.93 14.55
CA GLU A 275 -15.42 -11.05 14.30
C GLU A 275 -14.83 -11.26 12.90
N THR A 276 -14.82 -12.50 12.43
CA THR A 276 -14.32 -12.83 11.09
C THR A 276 -15.19 -12.20 9.99
N GLN A 277 -16.52 -12.17 10.18
CA GLN A 277 -17.45 -11.52 9.25
C GLN A 277 -17.33 -9.99 9.32
N LYS A 278 -17.23 -9.41 10.52
CA LYS A 278 -17.09 -7.95 10.70
C LYS A 278 -15.81 -7.37 10.11
N GLN A 279 -14.75 -8.19 10.06
CA GLN A 279 -13.48 -7.84 9.45
C GLN A 279 -13.43 -8.05 7.94
N GLN A 280 -14.54 -8.43 7.28
CA GLN A 280 -14.56 -8.63 5.84
C GLN A 280 -14.23 -7.33 5.11
N LYS A 281 -13.23 -7.40 4.23
CA LYS A 281 -12.83 -6.32 3.34
C LYS A 281 -12.79 -6.86 1.92
N GLY A 282 -13.48 -6.16 1.02
CA GLY A 282 -13.38 -6.39 -0.42
C GLY A 282 -12.16 -5.68 -1.00
N GLY A 283 -11.76 -6.10 -2.19
CA GLY A 283 -10.69 -5.46 -2.96
C GLY A 283 -11.21 -5.00 -4.31
N VAL A 284 -10.60 -3.95 -4.84
CA VAL A 284 -10.75 -3.56 -6.24
C VAL A 284 -9.37 -3.35 -6.81
N VAL A 285 -9.06 -4.08 -7.88
CA VAL A 285 -7.79 -4.05 -8.60
C VAL A 285 -8.07 -3.52 -10.01
N GLU A 286 -7.41 -2.43 -10.39
CA GLU A 286 -7.67 -1.70 -11.64
C GLU A 286 -6.36 -1.24 -12.29
N GLY A 287 -6.33 -1.21 -13.63
CA GLY A 287 -5.21 -0.63 -14.39
C GLY A 287 -5.22 0.90 -14.36
N GLN A 288 -4.07 1.52 -14.58
CA GLN A 288 -3.94 2.99 -14.60
C GLN A 288 -4.83 3.62 -15.69
N THR A 289 -5.57 4.68 -15.37
CA THR A 289 -6.51 5.40 -16.26
C THR A 289 -7.79 4.61 -16.64
N THR A 290 -8.21 3.66 -15.81
CA THR A 290 -9.45 2.90 -16.08
C THR A 290 -10.68 3.65 -15.59
N ASP A 291 -11.43 4.23 -16.51
CA ASP A 291 -12.74 4.79 -16.18
C ASP A 291 -13.67 4.71 -17.39
N PHE A 292 -14.69 3.86 -17.28
CA PHE A 292 -15.73 3.69 -18.30
C PHE A 292 -17.05 3.32 -17.63
N VAL A 293 -18.15 3.53 -18.35
CA VAL A 293 -19.48 3.17 -17.88
C VAL A 293 -19.61 1.65 -17.81
N VAL A 294 -19.96 1.11 -16.64
CA VAL A 294 -20.26 -0.31 -16.42
C VAL A 294 -21.76 -0.60 -16.43
N ALA A 295 -22.57 0.37 -16.01
CA ALA A 295 -24.03 0.26 -15.97
C ALA A 295 -24.67 1.64 -15.95
N TYR A 296 -26.00 1.68 -15.89
CA TYR A 296 -26.75 2.92 -15.82
C TYR A 296 -27.80 2.87 -14.72
N HIS A 297 -28.00 4.01 -14.05
CA HIS A 297 -29.13 4.25 -13.18
C HIS A 297 -30.29 4.80 -14.01
N GLY A 298 -31.15 3.92 -14.51
CA GLY A 298 -32.16 4.24 -15.52
C GLY A 298 -33.06 5.44 -15.23
N ALA A 299 -33.48 5.62 -13.97
CA ALA A 299 -34.33 6.75 -13.58
C ALA A 299 -33.64 8.11 -13.71
N VAL A 300 -32.36 8.20 -13.33
CA VAL A 300 -31.57 9.43 -13.49
C VAL A 300 -31.19 9.63 -14.95
N ARG A 301 -30.76 8.56 -15.63
CA ARG A 301 -30.37 8.63 -17.05
C ARG A 301 -31.50 9.16 -17.95
N ALA A 302 -32.76 8.80 -17.68
CA ALA A 302 -33.90 9.33 -18.41
C ALA A 302 -33.98 10.87 -18.36
N LYS A 303 -33.70 11.47 -17.19
CA LYS A 303 -33.65 12.93 -17.02
C LYS A 303 -32.47 13.54 -17.78
N THR A 304 -31.29 12.91 -17.71
CA THR A 304 -30.09 13.33 -18.45
C THR A 304 -30.35 13.32 -19.96
N GLN A 305 -31.00 12.27 -20.48
CA GLN A 305 -31.36 12.14 -21.89
C GLN A 305 -32.41 13.18 -22.34
N GLU A 306 -33.39 13.49 -21.49
CA GLU A 306 -34.34 14.57 -21.77
C GLU A 306 -33.62 15.93 -21.90
N ARG A 307 -32.68 16.22 -21.00
CA ARG A 307 -31.87 17.44 -21.05
C ARG A 307 -31.01 17.52 -22.32
N LEU A 308 -30.38 16.41 -22.70
CA LEU A 308 -29.61 16.35 -23.96
C LEU A 308 -30.51 16.58 -25.19
N LYS A 309 -31.75 16.07 -25.20
CA LYS A 309 -32.72 16.35 -26.27
C LYS A 309 -33.10 17.83 -26.34
N LYS A 310 -33.32 18.47 -25.19
CA LYS A 310 -33.59 19.92 -25.11
C LYS A 310 -32.42 20.73 -25.64
N PHE A 311 -31.20 20.42 -25.19
CA PHE A 311 -29.98 21.05 -25.69
C PHE A 311 -29.83 20.88 -27.21
N ALA A 312 -30.00 19.66 -27.73
CA ALA A 312 -29.91 19.38 -29.16
C ALA A 312 -31.01 20.07 -29.99
N ALA A 313 -32.14 20.46 -29.40
CA ALA A 313 -33.16 21.26 -30.08
C ALA A 313 -32.73 22.74 -30.18
N LEU A 314 -32.10 23.28 -29.13
CA LEU A 314 -31.58 24.65 -29.10
C LEU A 314 -30.43 24.89 -30.10
N THR A 315 -29.73 23.83 -30.50
CA THR A 315 -28.63 23.90 -31.47
C THR A 315 -29.09 23.79 -32.93
N ARG A 316 -30.37 23.51 -33.20
CA ARG A 316 -30.90 23.41 -34.57
C ARG A 316 -31.03 24.80 -35.19
N GLY A 317 -30.39 25.01 -36.35
CA GLY A 317 -30.42 26.29 -37.07
C GLY A 317 -29.09 27.04 -37.13
N GLY A 318 -27.98 26.44 -36.69
CA GLY A 318 -26.61 26.95 -36.93
C GLY A 318 -26.20 28.15 -36.07
N LYS A 319 -26.96 28.49 -35.02
CA LYS A 319 -26.67 29.64 -34.15
C LYS A 319 -25.56 29.39 -33.09
N LEU A 320 -25.23 28.13 -32.81
CA LEU A 320 -24.12 27.78 -31.90
C LEU A 320 -22.93 27.21 -32.68
N ASP A 321 -21.74 27.63 -32.27
CA ASP A 321 -20.46 27.07 -32.74
C ASP A 321 -20.36 25.56 -32.47
N ALA A 322 -19.81 24.80 -33.41
CA ALA A 322 -19.71 23.35 -33.33
C ALA A 322 -18.95 22.87 -32.08
N LYS A 323 -17.95 23.62 -31.61
CA LYS A 323 -17.19 23.26 -30.39
C LYS A 323 -18.01 23.46 -29.13
N LEU A 324 -18.89 24.48 -29.09
CA LEU A 324 -19.81 24.68 -27.97
C LEU A 324 -20.88 23.58 -27.92
N VAL A 325 -21.34 23.12 -29.09
CA VAL A 325 -22.27 21.98 -29.17
C VAL A 325 -21.61 20.71 -28.64
N GLU A 326 -20.37 20.44 -29.04
CA GLU A 326 -19.61 19.28 -28.57
C GLU A 326 -19.31 19.36 -27.07
N GLU A 327 -18.82 20.50 -26.58
CA GLU A 327 -18.55 20.73 -25.15
C GLU A 327 -19.82 20.58 -24.30
N GLY A 328 -20.92 21.21 -24.71
CA GLY A 328 -22.20 21.11 -24.03
C GLY A 328 -22.74 19.69 -24.02
N ARG A 329 -22.62 18.95 -25.13
CA ARG A 329 -23.01 17.54 -25.20
C ARG A 329 -22.21 16.70 -24.20
N ASN A 330 -20.89 16.87 -24.16
CA ASN A 330 -19.99 16.12 -23.29
C ASN A 330 -20.23 16.43 -21.81
N LEU A 331 -20.38 17.72 -21.46
CA LEU A 331 -20.63 18.15 -20.08
C LEU A 331 -22.02 17.73 -19.59
N LEU A 332 -23.02 17.71 -20.46
CA LEU A 332 -24.38 17.33 -20.06
C LEU A 332 -24.58 15.81 -20.01
N SER A 333 -23.77 15.02 -20.73
CA SER A 333 -23.89 13.56 -20.76
C SER A 333 -23.24 12.86 -19.56
N SER A 334 -22.27 13.49 -18.90
CA SER A 334 -21.66 12.96 -17.67
C SER A 334 -21.28 14.04 -16.66
N MET A 335 -21.06 13.63 -15.41
CA MET A 335 -20.55 14.49 -14.34
C MET A 335 -19.02 14.58 -14.40
N PRO A 336 -18.45 15.79 -14.62
CA PRO A 336 -17.01 15.97 -14.61
C PRO A 336 -16.39 15.76 -13.21
N LYS A 337 -15.16 15.26 -13.16
CA LYS A 337 -14.42 15.09 -11.92
C LYS A 337 -14.06 16.42 -11.25
N LEU A 338 -13.63 17.40 -12.06
CA LEU A 338 -13.09 18.67 -11.58
C LEU A 338 -14.18 19.71 -11.33
N VAL A 339 -14.06 20.47 -10.23
CA VAL A 339 -15.04 21.50 -9.83
C VAL A 339 -15.24 22.55 -10.92
N GLY A 340 -14.17 23.05 -11.54
CA GLY A 340 -14.32 24.03 -12.64
C GLY A 340 -15.09 23.48 -13.84
N GLN A 341 -14.92 22.20 -14.18
CA GLN A 341 -15.71 21.56 -15.23
C GLN A 341 -17.17 21.32 -14.79
N GLN A 342 -17.39 21.03 -13.50
CA GLN A 342 -18.74 20.95 -12.94
C GLN A 342 -19.47 22.30 -13.02
N ASP A 343 -18.76 23.40 -12.83
CA ASP A 343 -19.32 24.75 -12.96
C ASP A 343 -19.65 25.10 -14.42
N LEU A 344 -18.80 24.70 -15.38
CA LEU A 344 -19.15 24.75 -16.81
C LEU A 344 -20.42 23.95 -17.09
N ARG A 345 -20.51 22.72 -16.58
CA ARG A 345 -21.71 21.90 -16.73
C ARG A 345 -22.95 22.61 -16.21
N LYS A 346 -22.89 23.25 -15.03
CA LYS A 346 -24.03 24.02 -14.47
C LYS A 346 -24.50 25.13 -15.41
N ALA A 347 -23.56 25.82 -16.08
CA ALA A 347 -23.91 26.85 -17.07
C ALA A 347 -24.66 26.25 -18.26
N TYR A 348 -24.14 25.15 -18.84
CA TYR A 348 -24.81 24.44 -19.93
C TYR A 348 -26.17 23.86 -19.52
N GLN A 349 -26.33 23.42 -18.27
CA GLN A 349 -27.62 22.95 -17.76
C GLN A 349 -28.65 24.06 -17.71
N ARG A 350 -28.30 25.24 -17.16
CA ARG A 350 -29.20 26.40 -17.15
C ARG A 350 -29.64 26.76 -18.56
N PHE A 351 -28.72 26.72 -19.52
CA PHE A 351 -29.01 27.00 -20.93
C PHE A 351 -29.95 25.93 -21.53
N ALA A 352 -29.64 24.65 -21.36
CA ALA A 352 -30.47 23.54 -21.85
C ALA A 352 -31.88 23.53 -21.23
N ASP A 353 -32.01 23.97 -19.98
CA ASP A 353 -33.28 24.07 -19.25
C ASP A 353 -34.06 25.37 -19.58
N GLY A 354 -33.54 26.24 -20.46
CA GLY A 354 -34.19 27.49 -20.85
C GLY A 354 -34.17 28.59 -19.76
N LYS A 355 -33.30 28.46 -18.76
CA LYS A 355 -33.16 29.42 -17.64
C LYS A 355 -32.21 30.58 -17.95
N THR A 356 -31.46 30.50 -19.05
CA THR A 356 -30.50 31.52 -19.49
C THR A 356 -30.40 31.51 -21.02
N ASP A 357 -29.82 32.57 -21.59
CA ASP A 357 -29.62 32.73 -23.04
C ASP A 357 -28.17 32.44 -23.47
N LEU A 358 -27.90 32.57 -24.76
CA LEU A 358 -26.59 32.26 -25.34
C LEU A 358 -25.50 33.25 -24.90
N ASP A 359 -25.85 34.53 -24.75
CA ASP A 359 -24.89 35.57 -24.35
C ASP A 359 -24.48 35.39 -22.89
N SER A 360 -25.43 35.05 -22.02
CA SER A 360 -25.19 34.71 -20.62
C SER A 360 -24.38 33.43 -20.49
N LEU A 361 -24.67 32.39 -21.29
CA LEU A 361 -23.84 31.17 -21.36
C LEU A 361 -22.40 31.51 -21.75
N ALA A 362 -22.21 32.35 -22.78
CA ALA A 362 -20.89 32.76 -23.24
C ALA A 362 -20.11 33.51 -22.15
N ALA A 363 -20.77 34.42 -21.43
CA ALA A 363 -20.18 35.18 -20.33
C ALA A 363 -19.79 34.28 -19.14
N GLU A 364 -20.70 33.41 -18.68
CA GLU A 364 -20.43 32.46 -17.59
C GLU A 364 -19.31 31.49 -17.96
N ARG A 365 -19.37 30.90 -19.17
CA ARG A 365 -18.34 30.01 -19.70
C ARG A 365 -16.97 30.67 -19.68
N LYS A 366 -16.89 31.92 -20.16
CA LYS A 366 -15.65 32.68 -20.15
C LYS A 366 -15.13 32.88 -18.73
N ASN A 367 -15.98 33.27 -17.79
CA ASN A 367 -15.57 33.47 -16.39
C ASN A 367 -15.03 32.19 -15.75
N VAL A 368 -15.68 31.04 -15.99
CA VAL A 368 -15.22 29.75 -15.47
C VAL A 368 -13.88 29.37 -16.11
N LEU A 369 -13.74 29.46 -17.43
CA LEU A 369 -12.48 29.15 -18.11
C LEU A 369 -11.33 30.04 -17.65
N ASP A 370 -11.56 31.36 -17.52
CA ASP A 370 -10.57 32.32 -17.02
C ASP A 370 -10.12 31.95 -15.60
N SER A 371 -11.02 31.42 -14.76
CA SER A 371 -10.69 30.97 -13.41
C SER A 371 -9.81 29.70 -13.36
N MET A 372 -9.88 28.87 -14.41
CA MET A 372 -9.13 27.61 -14.52
C MET A 372 -7.73 27.81 -15.10
N VAL A 373 -7.37 29.02 -15.54
CA VAL A 373 -6.03 29.31 -16.07
C VAL A 373 -5.02 29.39 -14.93
N LEU A 374 -3.94 28.61 -15.03
CA LEU A 374 -2.77 28.74 -14.17
C LEU A 374 -1.93 29.93 -14.63
N SER A 375 -1.47 30.75 -13.69
CA SER A 375 -0.57 31.86 -14.02
C SER A 375 0.79 31.33 -14.51
N GLU A 376 1.42 32.04 -15.45
CA GLU A 376 2.77 31.71 -15.90
C GLU A 376 3.77 31.73 -14.74
N THR A 377 3.58 32.63 -13.76
CA THR A 377 4.40 32.69 -12.55
C THR A 377 4.34 31.40 -11.73
N ASP A 378 3.15 30.82 -11.55
CA ASP A 378 2.99 29.57 -10.80
C ASP A 378 3.53 28.37 -11.60
N ALA A 379 3.32 28.33 -12.92
CA ALA A 379 3.90 27.31 -13.80
C ALA A 379 5.44 27.34 -13.77
N ARG A 380 6.04 28.55 -13.81
CA ARG A 380 7.48 28.76 -13.68
C ARG A 380 8.00 28.36 -12.30
N ARG A 381 7.23 28.60 -11.23
CA ARG A 381 7.60 28.14 -9.87
C ARG A 381 7.70 26.61 -9.83
N PHE A 382 6.71 25.91 -10.38
CA PHE A 382 6.77 24.45 -10.54
C PHE A 382 8.03 24.02 -11.32
N ALA A 383 8.28 24.62 -12.49
CA ALA A 383 9.43 24.27 -13.32
C ALA A 383 10.77 24.48 -12.59
N THR A 384 10.93 25.61 -11.89
CA THR A 384 12.11 25.92 -11.08
C THR A 384 12.32 24.85 -10.00
N THR A 385 11.25 24.44 -9.31
CA THR A 385 11.33 23.38 -8.30
C THR A 385 11.84 22.08 -8.90
N ILE A 386 11.24 21.59 -9.99
CA ILE A 386 11.68 20.34 -10.62
C ILE A 386 13.14 20.42 -11.12
N MET A 387 13.55 21.56 -11.70
CA MET A 387 14.93 21.77 -12.13
C MET A 387 15.93 21.78 -10.97
N ASN A 388 15.56 22.33 -9.81
CA ASN A 388 16.38 22.26 -8.60
C ASN A 388 16.58 20.82 -8.13
N ALA A 389 15.53 20.00 -8.19
CA ALA A 389 15.62 18.58 -7.84
C ALA A 389 16.54 17.82 -8.82
N VAL A 390 16.38 18.07 -10.13
CA VAL A 390 17.28 17.52 -11.16
C VAL A 390 18.73 17.89 -10.88
N GLY A 391 19.01 19.16 -10.56
CA GLY A 391 20.35 19.62 -10.22
C GLY A 391 20.92 18.88 -9.01
N LEU A 392 20.14 18.71 -7.95
CA LEU A 392 20.55 17.98 -6.75
C LEU A 392 20.83 16.51 -7.04
N VAL A 393 19.92 15.81 -7.72
CA VAL A 393 20.09 14.40 -8.11
C VAL A 393 21.34 14.24 -8.96
N ARG A 394 21.55 15.08 -9.97
CA ARG A 394 22.75 15.00 -10.82
C ARG A 394 24.05 15.17 -10.06
N ARG A 395 24.07 16.02 -9.02
CA ARG A 395 25.27 16.23 -8.20
C ARG A 395 25.53 15.10 -7.20
N THR A 396 24.48 14.48 -6.67
CA THR A 396 24.57 13.63 -5.47
C THR A 396 24.34 12.15 -5.74
N TYR A 397 23.55 11.80 -6.76
CA TYR A 397 23.24 10.41 -7.07
C TYR A 397 24.50 9.63 -7.42
N TYR A 398 24.60 8.41 -6.91
CA TYR A 398 25.81 7.59 -6.98
C TYR A 398 26.20 7.14 -8.41
N LYS A 399 25.29 7.30 -9.38
CA LYS A 399 25.50 7.03 -10.81
C LYS A 399 25.33 8.30 -11.62
N ASP A 400 25.88 8.31 -12.83
CA ASP A 400 25.64 9.38 -13.78
C ASP A 400 24.22 9.33 -14.31
N VAL A 401 23.62 10.51 -14.41
CA VAL A 401 22.24 10.72 -14.86
C VAL A 401 22.16 11.94 -15.77
N VAL A 402 21.34 11.82 -16.81
CA VAL A 402 21.11 12.85 -17.82
C VAL A 402 19.84 13.63 -17.48
N LYS A 403 19.82 14.96 -17.70
CA LYS A 403 18.67 15.82 -17.37
C LYS A 403 17.41 15.44 -18.14
N GLY A 404 17.51 15.27 -19.46
CA GLY A 404 16.37 14.98 -20.34
C GLY A 404 15.50 13.83 -19.84
N PRO A 405 16.05 12.63 -19.58
CA PRO A 405 15.30 11.50 -19.03
C PRO A 405 14.67 11.79 -17.65
N LEU A 406 15.31 12.59 -16.78
CA LEU A 406 14.71 12.95 -15.50
C LEU A 406 13.46 13.83 -15.71
N ILE A 407 13.54 14.80 -16.62
CA ILE A 407 12.42 15.68 -16.98
C ILE A 407 11.31 14.91 -17.69
N GLU A 408 11.65 14.03 -18.63
CA GLU A 408 10.70 13.12 -19.29
C GLU A 408 9.90 12.34 -18.25
N ASN A 409 10.58 11.74 -17.27
CA ASN A 409 9.93 10.99 -16.20
C ASN A 409 9.15 11.88 -15.22
N ALA A 410 9.57 13.14 -15.02
CA ALA A 410 8.84 14.10 -14.21
C ALA A 410 7.51 14.49 -14.87
N VAL A 411 7.53 14.83 -16.16
CA VAL A 411 6.31 15.15 -16.92
C VAL A 411 5.41 13.92 -17.01
N ALA A 412 5.96 12.75 -17.31
CA ALA A 412 5.18 11.50 -17.30
C ALA A 412 4.57 11.23 -15.92
N GLY A 413 5.30 11.45 -14.84
CA GLY A 413 4.83 11.32 -13.46
C GLY A 413 3.68 12.26 -13.13
N LEU A 414 3.80 13.53 -13.52
CA LEU A 414 2.77 14.55 -13.34
C LEU A 414 1.44 14.11 -13.98
N PHE A 415 1.46 13.80 -15.28
CA PHE A 415 0.25 13.37 -16.01
C PHE A 415 -0.28 12.03 -15.53
N LYS A 416 0.61 11.10 -15.18
CA LYS A 416 0.23 9.80 -14.59
C LYS A 416 -0.48 9.98 -13.24
N GLY A 417 -0.01 10.89 -12.40
CA GLY A 417 -0.56 11.13 -11.06
C GLY A 417 -2.01 11.64 -11.06
N ILE A 418 -2.40 12.34 -12.13
CA ILE A 418 -3.78 12.82 -12.36
C ILE A 418 -4.55 11.97 -13.38
N GLU A 419 -4.00 10.82 -13.77
CA GLU A 419 -4.62 9.88 -14.70
C GLU A 419 -4.94 10.46 -16.09
N GLU A 420 -4.15 11.43 -16.56
CA GLU A 420 -4.33 12.04 -17.88
C GLU A 420 -3.29 11.57 -18.90
N LYS A 421 -3.69 11.56 -20.17
CA LYS A 421 -2.79 11.28 -21.29
C LYS A 421 -1.97 12.53 -21.62
N LEU A 422 -0.69 12.33 -21.92
CA LEU A 422 0.17 13.40 -22.40
C LEU A 422 -0.32 13.89 -23.78
N PRO A 423 -0.65 15.18 -23.95
CA PRO A 423 -1.05 15.75 -25.25
C PRO A 423 0.00 15.50 -26.33
N ALA A 424 -0.43 15.34 -27.59
CA ALA A 424 0.46 14.98 -28.70
C ALA A 424 1.68 15.92 -28.84
N HIS A 425 1.47 17.23 -28.70
CA HIS A 425 2.54 18.23 -28.79
C HIS A 425 3.55 18.09 -27.63
N LEU A 426 3.08 17.89 -26.38
CA LEU A 426 3.96 17.64 -25.24
C LEU A 426 4.67 16.29 -25.36
N LYS A 427 3.99 15.27 -25.89
CA LYS A 427 4.58 13.95 -26.13
C LYS A 427 5.75 14.02 -27.11
N GLU A 428 5.61 14.81 -28.17
CA GLU A 428 6.71 15.05 -29.10
C GLU A 428 7.88 15.78 -28.43
N GLN A 429 7.59 16.85 -27.68
CA GLN A 429 8.64 17.61 -26.96
C GLN A 429 9.37 16.76 -25.92
N VAL A 430 8.63 15.98 -25.12
CA VAL A 430 9.17 15.03 -24.14
C VAL A 430 10.07 13.99 -24.82
N GLY A 431 9.69 13.48 -25.99
CA GLY A 431 10.51 12.54 -26.76
C GLY A 431 11.87 13.10 -27.18
N LYS A 432 11.98 14.43 -27.30
CA LYS A 432 13.22 15.15 -27.66
C LYS A 432 13.99 15.67 -26.44
N ALA A 433 13.53 15.40 -25.21
CA ALA A 433 14.10 15.99 -23.99
C ALA A 433 15.60 15.70 -23.78
N LYS A 434 16.14 14.61 -24.34
CA LYS A 434 17.58 14.27 -24.24
C LYS A 434 18.49 15.25 -24.98
N GLU A 435 17.97 15.91 -26.01
CA GLU A 435 18.70 16.83 -26.91
C GLU A 435 18.49 18.30 -26.55
N MET A 436 17.60 18.57 -25.58
CA MET A 436 17.19 19.91 -25.19
C MET A 436 18.22 20.63 -24.31
N THR A 437 18.30 21.95 -24.49
CA THR A 437 19.05 22.82 -23.57
C THR A 437 18.32 22.95 -22.21
N ASP A 438 19.01 23.46 -21.19
CA ASP A 438 18.37 23.75 -19.89
C ASP A 438 17.19 24.71 -20.01
N ALA A 439 17.26 25.69 -20.91
CA ALA A 439 16.19 26.64 -21.16
C ALA A 439 14.97 25.97 -21.83
N ASP A 440 15.22 25.03 -22.76
CA ASP A 440 14.15 24.24 -23.40
C ASP A 440 13.49 23.28 -22.41
N LEU A 441 14.27 22.61 -21.55
CA LEU A 441 13.74 21.74 -20.50
C LEU A 441 12.90 22.51 -19.48
N TYR A 442 13.34 23.72 -19.11
CA TYR A 442 12.58 24.61 -18.24
C TYR A 442 11.24 25.03 -18.89
N ARG A 443 11.26 25.36 -20.18
CA ARG A 443 10.05 25.69 -20.94
C ARG A 443 9.10 24.49 -21.01
N LEU A 444 9.62 23.30 -21.32
CA LEU A 444 8.83 22.06 -21.35
C LEU A 444 8.10 21.81 -20.03
N LEU A 445 8.76 21.97 -18.88
CA LEU A 445 8.12 21.85 -17.57
C LEU A 445 7.05 22.91 -17.33
N THR A 446 7.33 24.15 -17.74
CA THR A 446 6.40 25.29 -17.60
C THR A 446 5.14 25.02 -18.43
N ASP A 447 5.32 24.67 -19.72
CA ASP A 447 4.25 24.35 -20.67
C ASP A 447 3.43 23.16 -20.18
N ALA A 448 4.11 22.08 -19.74
CA ALA A 448 3.45 20.88 -19.20
C ALA A 448 2.55 21.19 -18.00
N ARG A 449 2.99 22.05 -17.07
CA ARG A 449 2.19 22.41 -15.90
C ARG A 449 1.08 23.40 -16.24
N GLN A 450 1.35 24.38 -17.09
CA GLN A 450 0.38 25.39 -17.51
C GLN A 450 -0.78 24.77 -18.29
N GLN A 451 -0.49 23.77 -19.13
CA GLN A 451 -1.48 23.01 -19.89
C GLN A 451 -2.53 22.32 -19.00
N LEU A 452 -2.19 21.98 -17.75
CA LEU A 452 -3.10 21.35 -16.79
C LEU A 452 -3.99 22.34 -16.04
N GLY A 453 -3.73 23.65 -16.17
CA GLY A 453 -4.52 24.70 -15.51
C GLY A 453 -4.50 24.64 -13.97
N LYS A 454 -5.39 25.40 -13.35
CA LYS A 454 -5.71 25.31 -11.92
C LYS A 454 -6.71 24.17 -11.72
N ARG A 455 -6.37 23.25 -10.83
CA ARG A 455 -7.17 22.08 -10.50
C ARG A 455 -6.86 21.60 -9.09
N GLU A 456 -7.90 21.26 -8.37
CA GLU A 456 -7.89 20.97 -6.93
C GLU A 456 -7.09 19.71 -6.54
N ASP A 457 -6.92 18.78 -7.47
CA ASP A 457 -6.13 17.55 -7.34
C ASP A 457 -4.64 17.74 -7.64
N LEU A 458 -4.23 18.94 -8.10
CA LEU A 458 -2.83 19.38 -8.17
C LEU A 458 -2.46 20.43 -7.10
N ASP A 459 -3.43 20.88 -6.30
CA ASP A 459 -3.20 21.85 -5.23
C ASP A 459 -2.30 21.29 -4.12
N LYS A 460 -1.84 22.19 -3.23
CA LYS A 460 -1.03 21.84 -2.04
C LYS A 460 0.26 21.06 -2.39
N GLY A 461 0.84 21.33 -3.56
CA GLY A 461 2.11 20.73 -4.01
C GLY A 461 1.97 19.30 -4.56
N GLN A 462 0.75 18.85 -4.89
CA GLN A 462 0.56 17.54 -5.52
C GLN A 462 1.18 17.47 -6.92
N ASP A 463 1.19 18.56 -7.67
CA ASP A 463 1.94 18.67 -8.93
C ASP A 463 3.43 18.34 -8.76
N ILE A 464 4.10 18.95 -7.78
CA ILE A 464 5.49 18.68 -7.43
C ILE A 464 5.65 17.22 -7.00
N THR A 465 4.74 16.72 -6.17
CA THR A 465 4.79 15.34 -5.64
C THR A 465 4.72 14.31 -6.77
N TYR A 466 3.75 14.44 -7.69
CA TYR A 466 3.60 13.53 -8.82
C TYR A 466 4.79 13.60 -9.78
N ALA A 467 5.27 14.80 -10.07
CA ALA A 467 6.43 14.99 -10.94
C ALA A 467 7.70 14.39 -10.33
N LEU A 468 8.01 14.68 -9.06
CA LEU A 468 9.20 14.14 -8.39
C LEU A 468 9.11 12.62 -8.21
N ASN A 469 7.94 12.07 -7.88
CA ASN A 469 7.77 10.62 -7.79
C ASN A 469 8.03 9.92 -9.14
N GLY A 470 7.52 10.47 -10.24
CA GLY A 470 7.81 9.95 -11.58
C GLY A 470 9.30 10.02 -11.92
N MET A 471 9.92 11.17 -11.66
CA MET A 471 11.34 11.40 -11.90
C MET A 471 12.24 10.41 -11.13
N LEU A 472 12.00 10.26 -9.82
CA LEU A 472 12.88 9.51 -8.93
C LEU A 472 12.69 7.99 -9.03
N ALA A 473 11.48 7.52 -9.36
CA ALA A 473 11.17 6.08 -9.46
C ALA A 473 12.01 5.33 -10.51
N LYS A 474 12.61 6.03 -11.49
CA LYS A 474 13.51 5.43 -12.50
C LYS A 474 14.97 5.36 -12.08
N LEU A 475 15.34 5.94 -10.95
CA LEU A 475 16.71 5.91 -10.44
C LEU A 475 17.00 4.58 -9.74
N ASP A 476 16.34 4.38 -8.60
CA ASP A 476 16.34 3.16 -7.83
C ASP A 476 15.12 3.16 -6.87
N ARG A 477 14.89 2.04 -6.17
CA ARG A 477 13.76 1.88 -5.26
C ARG A 477 13.94 2.55 -3.88
N HIS A 478 15.07 3.21 -3.63
CA HIS A 478 15.46 3.77 -2.34
C HIS A 478 15.56 5.31 -2.36
N THR A 479 15.61 5.89 -3.55
CA THR A 479 15.57 7.31 -3.82
C THR A 479 14.11 7.76 -3.91
N GLY A 480 13.77 8.85 -3.25
CA GLY A 480 12.38 9.31 -3.18
C GLY A 480 12.21 10.72 -2.61
N TYR A 481 11.01 11.25 -2.83
CA TYR A 481 10.56 12.53 -2.30
C TYR A 481 9.68 12.30 -1.07
N ILE A 482 9.90 13.10 -0.03
CA ILE A 482 9.11 13.06 1.20
C ILE A 482 8.43 14.43 1.32
N PRO A 483 7.11 14.49 1.09
CA PRO A 483 6.39 15.76 1.08
C PRO A 483 6.20 16.30 2.51
N PRO A 484 5.94 17.61 2.68
CA PRO A 484 5.89 18.29 3.97
C PRO A 484 5.05 17.60 5.05
N GLU A 485 3.89 17.05 4.66
CA GLU A 485 2.96 16.37 5.55
C GLU A 485 3.51 15.06 6.13
N VAL A 486 4.54 14.46 5.51
CA VAL A 486 5.19 13.21 5.95
C VAL A 486 6.54 13.47 6.62
N VAL A 487 7.17 14.64 6.38
CA VAL A 487 8.52 14.94 6.89
C VAL A 487 8.64 14.81 8.41
N ARG A 488 7.63 15.22 9.17
CA ARG A 488 7.65 15.09 10.63
C ARG A 488 7.81 13.63 11.05
N ARG A 489 6.99 12.73 10.51
CA ARG A 489 7.04 11.30 10.83
C ARG A 489 8.39 10.70 10.44
N PHE A 490 8.90 11.05 9.26
CA PHE A 490 10.21 10.59 8.81
C PHE A 490 11.36 11.03 9.74
N ARG A 491 11.32 12.27 10.24
CA ARG A 491 12.28 12.77 11.21
C ARG A 491 12.16 12.05 12.55
N ASP A 492 10.95 11.90 13.06
CA ASP A 492 10.68 11.19 14.32
C ASP A 492 11.18 9.73 14.26
N ASP A 493 10.91 9.01 13.15
CA ASP A 493 11.38 7.64 12.92
C ASP A 493 12.93 7.57 12.87
N THR A 494 13.58 8.57 12.27
CA THR A 494 15.06 8.63 12.16
C THR A 494 15.72 8.93 13.51
N ALA A 495 15.17 9.90 14.25
CA ALA A 495 15.64 10.29 15.57
C ALA A 495 15.44 9.16 16.60
N GLY A 496 14.48 8.26 16.37
CA GLY A 496 14.08 7.27 17.36
C GLY A 496 13.25 7.87 18.49
N SER A 497 12.71 9.08 18.30
CA SER A 497 11.90 9.78 19.29
C SER A 497 10.82 10.65 18.66
N PHE A 498 9.72 10.86 19.38
CA PHE A 498 8.62 11.71 18.93
C PHE A 498 7.98 12.46 20.09
N LYS A 499 7.23 13.53 19.80
CA LYS A 499 6.51 14.32 20.82
C LYS A 499 5.09 13.83 21.02
N GLY A 500 4.74 13.41 22.23
CA GLY A 500 3.39 12.92 22.56
C GLY A 500 3.32 12.33 23.96
N ILE A 501 2.40 11.39 24.18
CA ILE A 501 2.22 10.71 25.48
C ILE A 501 2.86 9.32 25.53
N GLY A 502 3.33 8.80 24.38
CA GLY A 502 3.99 7.49 24.27
C GLY A 502 3.03 6.30 24.38
N VAL A 503 2.05 6.23 23.48
CA VAL A 503 1.10 5.12 23.41
C VAL A 503 0.91 4.65 21.98
N GLN A 504 0.89 3.33 21.78
CA GLN A 504 0.47 2.72 20.52
C GLN A 504 -1.02 2.42 20.58
N ILE A 505 -1.76 2.82 19.55
CA ILE A 505 -3.20 2.68 19.47
C ILE A 505 -3.62 2.00 18.16
N ARG A 506 -4.76 1.32 18.22
CA ARG A 506 -5.47 0.79 17.05
C ARG A 506 -6.96 1.09 17.18
N ARG A 507 -7.72 0.91 16.12
CA ARG A 507 -9.18 0.87 16.22
C ARG A 507 -9.60 -0.47 16.84
N HIS A 508 -10.53 -0.43 17.78
CA HIS A 508 -11.13 -1.63 18.36
C HIS A 508 -12.17 -2.18 17.40
N ASP A 509 -12.01 -3.43 17.01
CA ASP A 509 -12.81 -4.07 15.95
C ASP A 509 -14.33 -3.97 16.20
N THR A 510 -14.77 -4.20 17.45
CA THR A 510 -16.21 -4.23 17.80
C THR A 510 -16.80 -2.93 18.34
N ARG A 511 -16.05 -2.17 19.15
CA ARG A 511 -16.57 -0.98 19.84
C ARG A 511 -16.51 0.29 18.99
N ASP A 512 -15.80 0.21 17.87
CA ASP A 512 -15.57 1.35 16.98
C ASP A 512 -14.87 2.54 17.65
N GLN A 513 -14.12 2.27 18.71
CA GLN A 513 -13.36 3.24 19.49
C GLN A 513 -11.86 2.95 19.37
N LEU A 514 -11.02 3.77 19.99
CA LEU A 514 -9.59 3.53 20.02
C LEU A 514 -9.22 2.58 21.15
N GLN A 515 -8.38 1.60 20.87
CA GLN A 515 -7.80 0.68 21.84
C GLN A 515 -6.29 0.90 21.95
N VAL A 516 -5.78 0.89 23.17
CA VAL A 516 -4.35 0.85 23.46
C VAL A 516 -3.80 -0.52 23.09
N VAL A 517 -2.83 -0.54 22.18
CA VAL A 517 -2.03 -1.74 21.90
C VAL A 517 -1.04 -1.94 23.04
N THR A 518 -0.21 -0.93 23.31
CA THR A 518 0.71 -0.89 24.46
C THR A 518 1.13 0.55 24.73
N PRO A 519 1.33 0.96 26.00
CA PRO A 519 2.14 2.13 26.29
C PRO A 519 3.62 1.86 25.93
N ILE A 520 4.39 2.91 25.68
CA ILE A 520 5.85 2.84 25.53
C ILE A 520 6.49 2.93 26.91
N PHE A 521 7.47 2.07 27.22
CA PHE A 521 8.11 2.07 28.55
C PHE A 521 8.68 3.45 28.91
N GLY A 522 8.58 3.84 30.19
CA GLY A 522 9.05 5.14 30.69
C GLY A 522 8.28 6.39 30.22
N SER A 523 7.35 6.27 29.27
CA SER A 523 6.53 7.38 28.74
C SER A 523 5.52 7.92 29.77
N PRO A 524 4.93 9.12 29.53
CA PRO A 524 3.80 9.64 30.32
C PRO A 524 2.64 8.65 30.42
N ALA A 525 2.27 7.98 29.33
CA ALA A 525 1.19 6.98 29.32
C ALA A 525 1.53 5.78 30.21
N HIS A 526 2.76 5.26 30.10
CA HIS A 526 3.24 4.17 30.95
C HIS A 526 3.23 4.54 32.43
N LYS A 527 3.82 5.69 32.78
CA LYS A 527 3.90 6.19 34.16
C LYS A 527 2.52 6.47 34.76
N ALA A 528 1.57 6.94 33.95
CA ALA A 528 0.19 7.14 34.38
C ALA A 528 -0.59 5.83 34.58
N GLY A 529 -0.05 4.70 34.12
CA GLY A 529 -0.66 3.39 34.29
C GLY A 529 -1.68 3.02 33.22
N LEU A 530 -1.61 3.61 32.01
CA LEU A 530 -2.28 3.06 30.83
C LEU A 530 -1.70 1.68 30.51
N LYS A 531 -2.54 0.76 30.04
CA LYS A 531 -2.15 -0.63 29.77
C LYS A 531 -2.75 -1.11 28.46
N ALA A 532 -2.19 -2.18 27.89
CA ALA A 532 -2.76 -2.84 26.73
C ALA A 532 -4.24 -3.17 26.93
N ASN A 533 -5.01 -3.11 25.84
CA ASN A 533 -6.45 -3.34 25.75
C ASN A 533 -7.36 -2.26 26.36
N ASP A 534 -6.82 -1.23 27.01
CA ASP A 534 -7.59 -0.05 27.42
C ASP A 534 -8.33 0.58 26.24
N ILE A 535 -9.61 0.91 26.41
CA ILE A 535 -10.42 1.57 25.38
C ILE A 535 -10.47 3.06 25.68
N ILE A 536 -9.82 3.87 24.84
CA ILE A 536 -9.89 5.32 24.94
C ILE A 536 -11.24 5.74 24.35
N THR A 537 -12.15 6.23 25.18
CA THR A 537 -13.52 6.62 24.78
C THR A 537 -13.63 8.10 24.41
N THR A 538 -12.82 8.93 25.08
CA THR A 538 -12.83 10.39 24.90
C THR A 538 -11.42 10.97 25.04
N ILE A 539 -11.08 11.93 24.18
CA ILE A 539 -9.86 12.75 24.24
C ILE A 539 -10.29 14.18 24.59
N ILE A 540 -9.68 14.77 25.62
CA ILE A 540 -9.98 16.12 26.08
C ILE A 540 -8.70 16.96 26.02
N SER A 541 -8.76 18.08 25.29
CA SER A 541 -7.62 19.00 25.11
C SER A 541 -8.00 20.42 25.55
N GLU A 542 -7.23 20.99 26.47
CA GLU A 542 -7.37 22.39 26.93
C GLU A 542 -6.63 23.38 26.02
N VAL A 543 -5.69 22.88 25.22
CA VAL A 543 -4.85 23.67 24.32
C VAL A 543 -4.80 23.05 22.94
N ASP A 544 -4.50 23.85 21.93
CA ASP A 544 -4.18 23.38 20.60
C ASP A 544 -2.89 22.54 20.62
N PRO A 545 -2.91 21.30 20.12
CA PRO A 545 -1.75 20.42 20.19
C PRO A 545 -0.56 20.91 19.37
N GLN A 546 -0.77 21.72 18.33
CA GLN A 546 0.32 22.20 17.46
C GLN A 546 0.92 23.51 17.98
N SER A 547 0.09 24.51 18.29
CA SER A 547 0.57 25.82 18.75
C SER A 547 0.84 25.86 20.27
N GLY A 548 0.11 25.06 21.04
CA GLY A 548 0.05 25.15 22.50
C GLY A 548 -0.81 26.31 23.02
N ALA A 549 -1.51 27.03 22.14
CA ALA A 549 -2.43 28.09 22.53
C ALA A 549 -3.66 27.51 23.25
N PRO A 550 -4.17 28.14 24.31
CA PRO A 550 -5.36 27.66 25.00
C PRO A 550 -6.59 27.74 24.09
N TYR A 551 -7.47 26.76 24.20
CA TYR A 551 -8.83 26.88 23.69
C TYR A 551 -9.67 27.67 24.69
N GLU A 552 -10.65 28.44 24.20
CA GLU A 552 -11.63 29.13 25.07
C GLU A 552 -12.40 28.16 25.97
N LYS A 553 -12.68 26.95 25.45
CA LYS A 553 -13.26 25.84 26.19
C LYS A 553 -12.51 24.54 25.85
N PRO A 554 -12.37 23.59 26.78
CA PRO A 554 -11.75 22.31 26.49
C PRO A 554 -12.43 21.62 25.31
N LYS A 555 -11.64 21.19 24.34
CA LYS A 555 -12.11 20.41 23.20
C LYS A 555 -12.29 18.96 23.62
N ILE A 556 -13.55 18.55 23.79
CA ILE A 556 -13.95 17.19 24.17
C ILE A 556 -14.30 16.42 22.89
N THR A 557 -13.55 15.37 22.58
CA THR A 557 -13.72 14.62 21.34
C THR A 557 -13.96 13.14 21.65
N SER A 558 -15.12 12.61 21.29
CA SER A 558 -15.37 11.16 21.34
C SER A 558 -14.50 10.45 20.31
N THR A 559 -14.02 9.26 20.66
CA THR A 559 -13.21 8.41 19.77
C THR A 559 -14.03 7.46 18.92
N LYS A 560 -15.36 7.43 19.08
CA LYS A 560 -16.24 6.56 18.31
C LYS A 560 -16.23 6.95 16.83
N GLY A 561 -15.97 5.99 15.94
CA GLY A 561 -15.84 6.21 14.49
C GLY A 561 -14.57 6.97 14.09
N MET A 562 -13.69 7.30 15.04
CA MET A 562 -12.48 8.06 14.78
C MET A 562 -11.43 7.20 14.06
N ALA A 563 -10.90 7.72 12.94
CA ALA A 563 -9.71 7.15 12.32
C ALA A 563 -8.48 7.36 13.21
N THR A 564 -7.57 6.38 13.24
CA THR A 564 -6.36 6.41 14.06
C THR A 564 -5.53 7.67 13.80
N GLU A 565 -5.43 8.12 12.55
CA GLU A 565 -4.71 9.34 12.16
C GLU A 565 -5.31 10.60 12.79
N GLY A 566 -6.64 10.64 12.91
CA GLY A 566 -7.35 11.72 13.60
C GLY A 566 -7.01 11.74 15.09
N ALA A 567 -6.95 10.57 15.72
CA ALA A 567 -6.57 10.43 17.11
C ALA A 567 -5.13 10.87 17.38
N VAL A 568 -4.19 10.46 16.51
CA VAL A 568 -2.78 10.83 16.62
C VAL A 568 -2.61 12.36 16.60
N LYS A 569 -3.34 13.08 15.75
CA LYS A 569 -3.31 14.55 15.69
C LYS A 569 -3.78 15.22 16.99
N LEU A 570 -4.69 14.59 17.73
CA LEU A 570 -5.21 15.10 19.00
C LEU A 570 -4.30 14.72 20.19
N ILE A 571 -3.72 13.52 20.16
CA ILE A 571 -2.92 12.96 21.24
C ILE A 571 -1.49 13.49 21.20
N GLN A 572 -0.86 13.55 20.02
CA GLN A 572 0.45 14.16 19.85
C GLN A 572 0.35 15.68 19.92
N GLY A 573 1.45 16.34 20.25
CA GLY A 573 1.47 17.80 20.34
C GLY A 573 2.75 18.31 20.99
N LYS A 574 2.82 19.63 21.17
CA LYS A 574 3.96 20.33 21.78
C LYS A 574 4.24 19.78 23.18
N ALA A 575 5.51 19.47 23.46
CA ALA A 575 5.95 19.01 24.78
C ALA A 575 5.59 20.03 25.87
N GLY A 576 5.26 19.55 27.07
CA GLY A 576 4.79 20.35 28.21
C GLY A 576 3.28 20.62 28.22
N THR A 577 2.57 20.42 27.11
CA THR A 577 1.11 20.60 27.07
C THR A 577 0.36 19.41 27.67
N ARG A 578 -0.84 19.68 28.19
CA ARG A 578 -1.70 18.66 28.82
C ARG A 578 -2.71 18.06 27.83
N VAL A 579 -3.02 16.79 28.02
CA VAL A 579 -4.16 16.10 27.41
C VAL A 579 -4.78 15.15 28.43
N LYS A 580 -6.10 15.00 28.43
CA LYS A 580 -6.78 14.01 29.25
C LYS A 580 -7.42 12.94 28.38
N LEU A 581 -7.35 11.70 28.84
CA LEU A 581 -8.00 10.56 28.22
C LEU A 581 -9.01 9.96 29.17
N LEU A 582 -10.25 9.78 28.72
CA LEU A 582 -11.22 8.94 29.41
C LEU A 582 -11.11 7.52 28.85
N VAL A 583 -10.89 6.56 29.73
CA VAL A 583 -10.55 5.19 29.35
C VAL A 583 -11.46 4.19 30.06
N GLU A 584 -12.00 3.25 29.31
CA GLU A 584 -12.63 2.05 29.85
C GLU A 584 -11.61 0.92 29.90
N ARG A 585 -11.47 0.32 31.09
CA ARG A 585 -10.62 -0.84 31.32
C ARG A 585 -11.47 -2.04 31.69
N GLU A 586 -11.18 -3.18 31.09
CA GLU A 586 -11.86 -4.43 31.42
C GLU A 586 -11.77 -4.74 32.92
N GLY A 587 -12.89 -5.17 33.52
CA GLY A 587 -12.99 -5.43 34.96
C GLY A 587 -13.15 -4.18 35.84
N VAL A 588 -13.02 -2.96 35.29
CA VAL A 588 -13.22 -1.71 36.05
C VAL A 588 -14.58 -1.10 35.72
N LYS A 589 -15.44 -0.93 36.72
CA LYS A 589 -16.85 -0.50 36.53
C LYS A 589 -17.00 0.95 36.06
N LYS A 590 -16.07 1.84 36.42
CA LYS A 590 -16.12 3.27 36.08
C LYS A 590 -14.99 3.63 35.13
N PRO A 591 -15.22 4.48 34.12
CA PRO A 591 -14.15 5.01 33.29
C PRO A 591 -13.07 5.70 34.13
N ILE A 592 -11.81 5.51 33.75
CA ILE A 592 -10.62 6.08 34.38
C ILE A 592 -10.21 7.33 33.59
N GLU A 593 -10.03 8.46 34.26
CA GLU A 593 -9.46 9.66 33.66
C GLU A 593 -7.93 9.66 33.85
N PHE A 594 -7.19 9.68 32.74
CA PHE A 594 -5.74 9.88 32.75
C PHE A 594 -5.42 11.31 32.34
N THR A 595 -4.80 12.08 33.23
CA THR A 595 -4.21 13.38 32.89
C THR A 595 -2.74 13.19 32.53
N LEU A 596 -2.38 13.53 31.29
CA LEU A 596 -1.06 13.27 30.71
C LEU A 596 -0.42 14.57 30.26
N ILE A 597 0.89 14.68 30.50
CA ILE A 597 1.71 15.78 29.99
C ILE A 597 2.50 15.25 28.80
N ARG A 598 2.33 15.87 27.63
CA ARG A 598 3.07 15.50 26.43
C ARG A 598 4.57 15.74 26.66
N ASN A 599 5.40 14.80 26.25
CA ASN A 599 6.85 14.90 26.36
C ASN A 599 7.52 14.39 25.06
N THR A 600 8.83 14.54 24.96
CA THR A 600 9.62 13.76 24.01
C THR A 600 9.66 12.30 24.51
N ILE A 601 9.31 11.38 23.62
CA ILE A 601 9.20 9.95 23.89
C ILE A 601 10.26 9.25 23.07
N GLU A 602 11.20 8.59 23.74
CA GLU A 602 12.15 7.68 23.12
C GLU A 602 11.44 6.37 22.77
N VAL A 603 11.64 5.89 21.54
CA VAL A 603 11.15 4.58 21.09
C VAL A 603 12.24 3.56 21.39
N GLU A 604 11.91 2.55 22.20
CA GLU A 604 12.86 1.49 22.57
C GLU A 604 13.39 0.78 21.32
N SER A 605 14.71 0.85 21.12
CA SER A 605 15.38 0.18 20.00
C SER A 605 16.19 -1.04 20.43
N VAL A 606 16.53 -1.13 21.73
CA VAL A 606 17.30 -2.21 22.36
C VAL A 606 16.41 -3.03 23.32
N LEU A 607 15.97 -4.19 22.87
CA LEU A 607 15.03 -5.05 23.61
C LEU A 607 15.73 -6.27 24.22
N GLY A 608 15.22 -6.74 25.35
CA GLY A 608 15.66 -7.99 26.00
C GLY A 608 14.85 -9.21 25.56
N TYR A 609 15.09 -10.33 26.23
CA TYR A 609 14.44 -11.60 25.96
C TYR A 609 12.97 -11.62 26.41
N LYS A 610 12.67 -10.97 27.55
CA LYS A 610 11.31 -10.82 28.07
C LYS A 610 11.21 -9.61 28.99
N ARG A 611 9.99 -9.10 29.17
CA ARG A 611 9.69 -8.08 30.18
C ARG A 611 9.78 -8.68 31.61
N ALA A 612 10.33 -7.92 32.54
CA ALA A 612 10.35 -8.19 33.97
C ALA A 612 9.06 -7.70 34.64
N LYS A 613 8.92 -7.92 35.96
CA LYS A 613 7.70 -7.54 36.72
C LYS A 613 7.45 -6.03 36.75
N ASP A 614 8.49 -5.23 36.58
CA ASP A 614 8.46 -3.77 36.56
C ASP A 614 8.38 -3.20 35.13
N ASP A 615 8.02 -4.03 34.15
CA ASP A 615 7.96 -3.70 32.72
C ASP A 615 9.34 -3.39 32.07
N SER A 616 10.46 -3.51 32.80
CA SER A 616 11.81 -3.40 32.21
C SER A 616 12.20 -4.64 31.40
N TRP A 617 13.26 -4.59 30.62
CA TRP A 617 13.76 -5.75 29.87
C TRP A 617 14.68 -6.63 30.72
N ASN A 618 14.43 -7.94 30.74
CA ASN A 618 15.40 -8.94 31.17
C ASN A 618 16.23 -9.39 29.96
N TYR A 619 17.53 -9.12 30.02
CA TYR A 619 18.49 -9.46 28.97
C TYR A 619 19.16 -10.83 29.18
N VAL A 620 18.95 -11.52 30.31
CA VAL A 620 19.55 -12.82 30.60
C VAL A 620 18.59 -13.94 30.20
N ILE A 621 18.97 -14.71 29.18
CA ILE A 621 18.18 -15.83 28.66
C ILE A 621 18.55 -17.16 29.31
N ASP A 622 19.82 -17.32 29.70
CA ASP A 622 20.33 -18.49 30.44
C ASP A 622 21.14 -18.01 31.65
N PRO A 623 20.53 -17.95 32.85
CA PRO A 623 21.20 -17.51 34.06
C PRO A 623 22.38 -18.40 34.47
N ASP A 624 22.26 -19.72 34.31
CA ASP A 624 23.26 -20.69 34.76
C ASP A 624 24.57 -20.55 33.97
N ASN A 625 24.43 -20.32 32.66
CA ASN A 625 25.57 -20.10 31.78
C ASN A 625 25.88 -18.62 31.55
N LYS A 626 25.15 -17.68 32.17
CA LYS A 626 25.27 -16.23 31.96
C LYS A 626 25.25 -15.84 30.47
N ILE A 627 24.31 -16.41 29.72
CA ILE A 627 24.07 -16.04 28.31
C ILE A 627 23.04 -14.92 28.27
N CYS A 628 23.40 -13.85 27.58
CA CYS A 628 22.55 -12.68 27.41
C CYS A 628 22.06 -12.55 25.96
N TYR A 629 20.88 -11.97 25.80
CA TYR A 629 20.20 -11.73 24.54
C TYR A 629 19.80 -10.27 24.44
N VAL A 630 20.13 -9.66 23.31
CA VAL A 630 19.70 -8.31 22.95
C VAL A 630 19.17 -8.33 21.52
N ARG A 631 17.98 -7.77 21.32
CA ARG A 631 17.38 -7.56 20.00
C ARG A 631 17.40 -6.09 19.64
N LEU A 632 17.88 -5.77 18.43
CA LEU A 632 17.76 -4.44 17.87
C LEU A 632 16.60 -4.42 16.88
N THR A 633 15.62 -3.55 17.08
CA THR A 633 14.46 -3.43 16.17
C THR A 633 14.76 -2.52 14.98
N GLN A 634 15.65 -1.55 15.16
CA GLN A 634 16.12 -0.61 14.16
C GLN A 634 17.48 -0.01 14.58
N PHE A 635 18.07 0.83 13.74
CA PHE A 635 19.24 1.65 14.07
C PHE A 635 18.85 3.13 14.02
N SER A 636 18.30 3.67 15.11
CA SER A 636 18.08 5.11 15.29
C SER A 636 19.30 5.81 15.89
N GLU A 637 19.28 7.14 15.94
CA GLU A 637 20.38 7.94 16.49
C GLU A 637 20.73 7.57 17.95
N ASN A 638 19.75 7.12 18.74
CA ASN A 638 19.89 6.72 20.14
C ASN A 638 20.28 5.24 20.37
N THR A 639 20.19 4.36 19.36
CA THR A 639 20.35 2.90 19.56
C THR A 639 21.72 2.52 20.11
N TYR A 640 22.78 3.20 19.65
CA TYR A 640 24.14 2.93 20.13
C TYR A 640 24.27 3.19 21.63
N SER A 641 23.79 4.33 22.13
CA SER A 641 23.95 4.70 23.54
C SER A 641 23.07 3.82 24.45
N GLU A 642 21.89 3.42 23.97
CA GLU A 642 21.06 2.40 24.64
C GLU A 642 21.81 1.07 24.78
N LEU A 643 22.42 0.59 23.69
CA LEU A 643 23.13 -0.68 23.66
C LEU A 643 24.41 -0.64 24.51
N GLU A 644 25.19 0.43 24.40
CA GLU A 644 26.44 0.61 25.16
C GLU A 644 26.17 0.60 26.67
N LYS A 645 25.07 1.23 27.11
CA LYS A 645 24.61 1.17 28.51
C LYS A 645 24.27 -0.26 28.94
N VAL A 646 23.48 -0.98 28.15
CA VAL A 646 23.12 -2.38 28.44
C VAL A 646 24.37 -3.26 28.49
N MET A 647 25.26 -3.14 27.50
CA MET A 647 26.49 -3.92 27.43
C MET A 647 27.42 -3.68 28.61
N ARG A 648 27.58 -2.43 29.04
CA ARG A 648 28.37 -2.09 30.23
C ARG A 648 27.85 -2.79 31.49
N ASP A 649 26.53 -2.83 31.67
CA ASP A 649 25.91 -3.46 32.84
C ASP A 649 26.02 -4.99 32.77
N LEU A 650 25.80 -5.58 31.57
CA LEU A 650 25.99 -7.02 31.35
C LEU A 650 27.44 -7.47 31.52
N TYR A 651 28.40 -6.67 31.08
CA TYR A 651 29.81 -6.94 31.21
C TYR A 651 30.24 -6.95 32.68
N LYS A 652 29.80 -5.96 33.47
CA LYS A 652 30.01 -5.91 34.92
C LYS A 652 29.39 -7.11 35.65
N ALA A 653 28.26 -7.63 35.16
CA ALA A 653 27.62 -8.84 35.69
C ALA A 653 28.36 -10.15 35.32
N GLY A 654 29.41 -10.08 34.49
CA GLY A 654 30.25 -11.20 34.10
C GLY A 654 29.59 -12.10 33.05
N ILE A 655 28.99 -11.49 32.02
CA ILE A 655 28.48 -12.18 30.82
C ILE A 655 29.48 -13.23 30.30
N LYS A 656 28.97 -14.38 29.87
CA LYS A 656 29.78 -15.48 29.29
C LYS A 656 29.40 -15.86 27.88
N GLY A 657 28.28 -15.36 27.36
CA GLY A 657 27.87 -15.53 25.98
C GLY A 657 26.83 -14.49 25.58
N PHE A 658 26.83 -14.08 24.32
CA PHE A 658 25.97 -12.99 23.86
C PHE A 658 25.27 -13.33 22.54
N ILE A 659 23.97 -13.06 22.47
CA ILE A 659 23.17 -13.17 21.26
C ILE A 659 22.71 -11.77 20.87
N LEU A 660 23.13 -11.31 19.69
CA LEU A 660 22.64 -10.11 19.05
C LEU A 660 21.61 -10.49 17.98
N ASP A 661 20.35 -10.12 18.19
CA ASP A 661 19.26 -10.43 17.28
C ASP A 661 18.93 -9.24 16.38
N LEU A 662 19.21 -9.39 15.09
CA LEU A 662 18.92 -8.42 14.03
C LEU A 662 17.80 -8.91 13.10
N ARG A 663 17.07 -9.98 13.47
CA ARG A 663 15.94 -10.48 12.68
C ARG A 663 14.85 -9.41 12.60
N PHE A 664 14.30 -9.22 11.41
CA PHE A 664 13.30 -8.21 11.08
C PHE A 664 13.76 -6.75 11.25
N ASN A 665 15.07 -6.49 11.42
CA ASN A 665 15.60 -5.14 11.55
C ASN A 665 15.96 -4.54 10.16
N PRO A 666 15.22 -3.53 9.67
CA PRO A 666 15.42 -2.96 8.34
C PRO A 666 16.67 -2.07 8.21
N GLY A 667 17.44 -1.94 9.29
CA GLY A 667 18.61 -1.10 9.42
C GLY A 667 18.27 0.28 10.00
N GLY A 668 18.93 1.32 9.49
CA GLY A 668 18.76 2.69 9.96
C GLY A 668 19.99 3.53 9.65
N VAL A 669 20.40 4.39 10.59
CA VAL A 669 21.51 5.34 10.38
C VAL A 669 22.86 4.62 10.28
N LEU A 670 23.69 5.04 9.31
CA LEU A 670 25.00 4.44 9.04
C LEU A 670 25.95 4.59 10.25
N ASP A 671 26.01 5.78 10.84
CA ASP A 671 26.87 6.07 12.00
C ASP A 671 26.59 5.13 13.18
N GLY A 672 25.31 4.90 13.49
CA GLY A 672 24.91 3.94 14.53
C GLY A 672 25.39 2.52 14.24
N SER A 673 25.36 2.08 12.98
CA SER A 673 25.86 0.75 12.59
C SER A 673 27.37 0.60 12.76
N ILE A 674 28.13 1.66 12.47
CA ILE A 674 29.59 1.68 12.64
C ILE A 674 29.92 1.59 14.13
N LYS A 675 29.33 2.47 14.95
CA LYS A 675 29.57 2.48 16.40
C LYS A 675 29.15 1.17 17.09
N ILE A 676 28.04 0.57 16.67
CA ILE A 676 27.59 -0.72 17.20
C ILE A 676 28.53 -1.86 16.80
N ALA A 677 29.05 -1.88 15.57
CA ALA A 677 30.05 -2.87 15.17
C ALA A 677 31.35 -2.73 15.99
N ASP A 678 31.78 -1.49 16.21
CA ASP A 678 32.98 -1.14 17.00
C ASP A 678 32.90 -1.65 18.45
N LEU A 679 31.70 -1.74 19.05
CA LEU A 679 31.53 -2.34 20.39
C LEU A 679 31.98 -3.80 20.47
N PHE A 680 32.06 -4.52 19.35
CA PHE A 680 32.24 -5.96 19.34
C PHE A 680 33.47 -6.44 18.58
N ILE A 681 34.18 -5.58 17.87
CA ILE A 681 35.44 -5.95 17.20
C ILE A 681 36.62 -5.25 17.86
N ASP A 682 37.82 -5.76 17.65
CA ASP A 682 39.07 -5.06 18.01
C ASP A 682 39.50 -4.15 16.84
N ASP A 683 40.81 -4.04 16.58
CA ASP A 683 41.31 -3.28 15.44
C ASP A 683 40.96 -3.96 14.10
N GLY A 684 40.18 -3.28 13.25
CA GLY A 684 39.77 -3.88 11.98
C GLY A 684 38.81 -3.04 11.15
N LEU A 685 38.80 -3.26 9.83
CA LEU A 685 37.87 -2.58 8.92
C LEU A 685 36.42 -2.98 9.26
N ILE A 686 35.52 -2.01 9.44
CA ILE A 686 34.09 -2.23 9.65
C ILE A 686 33.36 -2.23 8.31
N VAL A 687 33.53 -1.15 7.54
CA VAL A 687 32.81 -0.95 6.28
C VAL A 687 33.56 0.06 5.40
N THR A 688 33.49 -0.14 4.09
CA THR A 688 33.95 0.84 3.10
C THR A 688 32.76 1.42 2.36
N VAL A 689 32.64 2.74 2.35
CA VAL A 689 31.62 3.50 1.61
C VAL A 689 32.25 4.04 0.33
N ARG A 690 31.69 3.67 -0.82
CA ARG A 690 32.14 4.08 -2.15
C ARG A 690 31.15 5.06 -2.78
N HIS A 691 31.63 6.26 -3.07
CA HIS A 691 30.89 7.33 -3.74
C HIS A 691 31.13 7.30 -5.26
N ARG A 692 30.34 8.10 -5.99
CA ARG A 692 30.59 8.37 -7.40
C ARG A 692 31.98 9.01 -7.60
N GLY A 693 32.65 8.64 -8.68
CA GLY A 693 33.99 9.17 -9.02
C GLY A 693 35.15 8.48 -8.30
N GLY A 694 34.90 7.32 -7.67
CA GLY A 694 35.96 6.49 -7.06
C GLY A 694 36.41 6.94 -5.68
N LYS A 695 35.78 7.96 -5.08
CA LYS A 695 36.07 8.36 -3.70
C LYS A 695 35.56 7.28 -2.74
N GLU A 696 36.45 6.81 -1.86
CA GLU A 696 36.13 5.84 -0.81
C GLU A 696 36.31 6.43 0.58
N THR A 697 35.56 5.92 1.54
CA THR A 697 35.71 6.23 2.96
C THR A 697 35.63 4.92 3.73
N SER A 698 36.70 4.56 4.42
CA SER A 698 36.79 3.35 5.22
C SER A 698 36.62 3.69 6.70
N TYR A 699 35.77 2.93 7.38
CA TYR A 699 35.54 3.05 8.82
C TYR A 699 36.18 1.85 9.50
N VAL A 700 37.00 2.09 10.52
CA VAL A 700 37.83 1.10 11.19
C VAL A 700 37.50 1.14 12.68
N GLY A 701 37.31 -0.04 13.28
CA GLY A 701 37.08 -0.20 14.70
C GLY A 701 38.38 -0.23 15.51
N ARG A 702 38.26 -0.15 16.84
CA ARG A 702 39.37 -0.07 17.78
C ARG A 702 39.19 -1.04 18.94
N ALA A 703 40.30 -1.61 19.41
CA ALA A 703 40.28 -2.52 20.57
C ALA A 703 39.89 -1.84 21.90
N ASP A 704 40.13 -0.55 22.05
CA ASP A 704 39.85 0.17 23.30
C ASP A 704 38.33 0.28 23.54
N GLY A 705 37.87 -0.28 24.66
CA GLY A 705 36.45 -0.30 25.03
C GLY A 705 35.60 -1.38 24.34
N SER A 706 36.20 -2.31 23.59
CA SER A 706 35.48 -3.39 22.91
C SER A 706 35.04 -4.50 23.89
N TYR A 707 33.93 -5.17 23.56
CA TYR A 707 33.38 -6.31 24.31
C TYR A 707 33.66 -7.63 23.58
N THR A 708 34.91 -8.08 23.59
CA THR A 708 35.39 -9.23 22.77
C THR A 708 35.66 -10.52 23.55
N THR A 709 35.58 -10.49 24.88
CA THR A 709 36.03 -11.60 25.77
C THR A 709 35.06 -12.78 25.90
N PHE A 710 33.93 -12.78 25.20
CA PHE A 710 32.92 -13.85 25.23
C PHE A 710 32.48 -14.29 23.83
N PRO A 711 32.09 -15.57 23.65
CA PRO A 711 31.51 -16.05 22.40
C PRO A 711 30.19 -15.34 22.07
N MET A 712 29.97 -15.10 20.78
CA MET A 712 28.83 -14.33 20.28
C MET A 712 28.12 -15.03 19.11
N VAL A 713 26.80 -14.92 19.07
CA VAL A 713 25.96 -15.26 17.92
C VAL A 713 25.21 -14.02 17.43
N CYS A 714 25.10 -13.85 16.12
CA CYS A 714 24.27 -12.83 15.50
C CYS A 714 23.14 -13.49 14.70
N LEU A 715 21.89 -13.23 15.07
CA LEU A 715 20.72 -13.77 14.39
C LEU A 715 20.26 -12.82 13.28
N ILE A 716 20.09 -13.34 12.06
CA ILE A 716 19.61 -12.58 10.90
C ILE A 716 18.50 -13.33 10.15
N ASN A 717 17.69 -12.57 9.41
CA ASN A 717 16.72 -13.15 8.48
C ASN A 717 16.49 -12.24 7.25
N SER A 718 15.50 -12.59 6.43
CA SER A 718 15.13 -11.86 5.22
C SER A 718 14.75 -10.39 5.46
N GLY A 719 14.39 -10.02 6.68
CA GLY A 719 14.10 -8.64 7.09
C GLY A 719 15.31 -7.85 7.59
N SER A 720 16.46 -8.51 7.83
CA SER A 720 17.72 -7.86 8.21
C SER A 720 18.32 -7.13 7.01
N ALA A 721 18.38 -5.79 7.04
CA ALA A 721 18.82 -4.99 5.89
C ALA A 721 19.76 -3.84 6.28
N SER A 722 20.52 -3.31 5.31
CA SER A 722 21.26 -2.04 5.45
C SER A 722 22.25 -2.07 6.63
N ALA A 723 22.06 -1.23 7.65
CA ALA A 723 22.86 -1.21 8.88
C ALA A 723 23.00 -2.60 9.54
N SER A 724 21.93 -3.40 9.56
CA SER A 724 21.98 -4.78 10.08
C SER A 724 22.97 -5.65 9.29
N GLU A 725 23.09 -5.43 7.98
CA GLU A 725 24.01 -6.14 7.10
C GLU A 725 25.44 -5.64 7.28
N ILE A 726 25.65 -4.35 7.57
CA ILE A 726 26.97 -3.81 7.92
C ILE A 726 27.49 -4.49 9.19
N VAL A 727 26.69 -4.49 10.27
CA VAL A 727 27.08 -5.10 11.54
C VAL A 727 27.32 -6.60 11.39
N SER A 728 26.35 -7.35 10.83
CA SER A 728 26.51 -8.80 10.68
C SER A 728 27.65 -9.20 9.74
N ALA A 729 27.86 -8.48 8.63
CA ALA A 729 28.98 -8.78 7.73
C ALA A 729 30.34 -8.46 8.37
N CYS A 730 30.44 -7.36 9.14
CA CYS A 730 31.64 -7.01 9.89
C CYS A 730 31.97 -8.10 10.92
N LEU A 731 30.99 -8.49 11.75
CA LEU A 731 31.16 -9.54 12.75
C LEU A 731 31.57 -10.88 12.11
N GLN A 732 30.98 -11.22 10.97
CA GLN A 732 31.29 -12.45 10.23
C GLN A 732 32.71 -12.42 9.65
N ASP A 733 33.09 -11.35 8.96
CA ASP A 733 34.39 -11.25 8.27
C ASP A 733 35.57 -11.24 9.24
N HIS A 734 35.36 -10.73 10.46
CA HIS A 734 36.35 -10.79 11.54
C HIS A 734 36.31 -12.10 12.33
N GLY A 735 35.41 -13.03 12.01
CA GLY A 735 35.21 -14.27 12.77
C GLY A 735 34.77 -14.01 14.23
N ARG A 736 34.22 -12.83 14.51
CA ARG A 736 33.88 -12.37 15.86
C ARG A 736 32.60 -13.03 16.39
N ALA A 737 31.62 -13.26 15.52
CA ALA A 737 30.37 -13.90 15.86
C ALA A 737 30.00 -14.95 14.81
N ILE A 738 29.31 -15.99 15.25
CA ILE A 738 28.62 -16.90 14.31
C ILE A 738 27.31 -16.25 13.86
N ILE A 739 27.12 -16.16 12.55
CA ILE A 739 25.88 -15.70 11.93
C ILE A 739 24.92 -16.87 11.78
N MET A 740 23.74 -16.77 12.40
CA MET A 740 22.71 -17.82 12.41
C MET A 740 21.38 -17.29 11.86
N GLY A 741 20.56 -18.21 11.34
CA GLY A 741 19.19 -17.92 10.88
C GLY A 741 19.04 -18.10 9.38
N SER A 742 18.63 -17.07 8.65
CA SER A 742 18.50 -17.12 7.19
C SER A 742 19.13 -15.90 6.52
N ARG A 743 19.46 -16.01 5.22
CA ARG A 743 20.07 -14.91 4.45
C ARG A 743 19.35 -13.57 4.64
N SER A 744 20.14 -12.50 4.74
CA SER A 744 19.69 -11.11 4.85
C SER A 744 19.04 -10.55 3.57
N PHE A 745 18.60 -9.30 3.62
CA PHE A 745 17.85 -8.64 2.56
C PHE A 745 18.65 -8.40 1.26
N GLY A 746 19.90 -7.95 1.36
CA GLY A 746 20.78 -7.58 0.25
C GLY A 746 20.70 -6.11 -0.18
N LYS A 747 20.63 -5.16 0.75
CA LYS A 747 20.62 -3.72 0.46
C LYS A 747 22.00 -3.10 0.73
N GLY A 748 22.82 -2.94 -0.31
CA GLY A 748 24.18 -2.38 -0.20
C GLY A 748 24.32 -0.90 -0.62
N SER A 749 23.31 -0.06 -0.32
CA SER A 749 23.28 1.36 -0.75
C SER A 749 23.08 2.32 0.43
N VAL A 750 23.71 3.48 0.35
CA VAL A 750 23.61 4.58 1.32
C VAL A 750 22.73 5.68 0.75
N GLN A 751 21.76 6.14 1.53
CA GLN A 751 20.91 7.27 1.18
C GLN A 751 21.26 8.49 2.03
N THR A 752 21.41 9.64 1.38
CA THR A 752 21.57 10.94 2.04
C THR A 752 20.25 11.70 2.01
N ILE A 753 19.94 12.36 3.11
CA ILE A 753 18.74 13.18 3.29
C ILE A 753 19.12 14.62 2.94
N HIS A 754 18.42 15.20 1.97
CA HIS A 754 18.58 16.60 1.57
C HIS A 754 17.29 17.36 1.85
N GLY A 755 17.36 18.45 2.62
CA GLY A 755 16.26 19.42 2.66
C GLY A 755 16.07 20.04 1.28
N PHE A 756 14.83 20.12 0.80
CA PHE A 756 14.56 20.51 -0.57
C PHE A 756 13.92 21.90 -0.71
N ASP A 757 12.81 22.17 -0.02
CA ASP A 757 12.07 23.45 -0.10
C ASP A 757 11.65 23.98 1.29
N HIS A 758 12.56 23.94 2.26
CA HIS A 758 12.36 24.22 3.70
C HIS A 758 11.40 23.28 4.43
N GLN A 759 10.48 22.63 3.73
CA GLN A 759 9.44 21.79 4.33
C GLN A 759 9.48 20.33 3.87
N SER A 760 10.01 20.04 2.67
CA SER A 760 10.15 18.69 2.14
C SER A 760 11.59 18.16 2.13
N ILE A 761 11.74 16.87 1.84
CA ILE A 761 13.02 16.16 1.81
C ILE A 761 13.16 15.37 0.48
N LEU A 762 14.36 15.42 -0.10
CA LEU A 762 14.83 14.47 -1.10
C LEU A 762 15.78 13.47 -0.45
N LYS A 763 15.39 12.19 -0.46
CA LYS A 763 16.25 11.08 -0.04
C LYS A 763 16.89 10.48 -1.28
N VAL A 764 18.22 10.58 -1.41
CA VAL A 764 18.93 10.20 -2.64
C VAL A 764 19.99 9.16 -2.33
N THR A 765 20.10 8.10 -3.15
CA THR A 765 21.22 7.15 -3.04
C THR A 765 22.52 7.80 -3.52
N THR A 766 23.45 8.02 -2.60
CA THR A 766 24.70 8.77 -2.86
C THR A 766 25.95 7.91 -2.87
N ALA A 767 25.87 6.70 -2.30
CA ALA A 767 26.98 5.77 -2.24
C ALA A 767 26.52 4.30 -2.14
N THR A 768 27.49 3.39 -2.28
CA THR A 768 27.35 1.98 -1.95
C THR A 768 28.25 1.64 -0.77
N PHE A 769 27.91 0.61 0.00
CA PHE A 769 28.76 0.15 1.09
C PHE A 769 29.17 -1.30 0.89
N TRP A 770 30.37 -1.61 1.38
CA TRP A 770 31.10 -2.85 1.11
C TRP A 770 31.63 -3.41 2.42
N ARG A 771 31.50 -4.72 2.59
CA ARG A 771 31.95 -5.43 3.79
C ARG A 771 33.48 -5.56 3.83
N PRO A 772 34.09 -5.90 4.98
CA PRO A 772 35.55 -5.91 5.14
C PRO A 772 36.29 -6.78 4.11
N ASN A 773 35.71 -7.90 3.68
CA ASN A 773 36.30 -8.76 2.65
C ASN A 773 36.15 -8.23 1.20
N ASN A 774 35.70 -6.98 1.02
CA ASN A 774 35.49 -6.30 -0.25
C ASN A 774 34.42 -6.92 -1.18
N ARG A 775 33.58 -7.84 -0.70
CA ARG A 775 32.42 -8.34 -1.46
C ARG A 775 31.25 -7.35 -1.39
N ASN A 776 30.44 -7.34 -2.44
CA ASN A 776 29.26 -6.47 -2.52
C ASN A 776 28.09 -7.09 -1.74
N LEU A 777 27.34 -6.29 -1.00
CA LEU A 777 26.12 -6.75 -0.32
C LEU A 777 24.86 -6.52 -1.16
N ASN A 778 24.93 -5.70 -2.21
CA ASN A 778 23.80 -5.23 -2.97
C ASN A 778 23.29 -6.26 -4.00
N LYS A 779 22.12 -6.84 -3.73
CA LYS A 779 21.46 -7.83 -4.60
C LYS A 779 21.20 -7.32 -6.02
N ALA A 780 20.94 -6.03 -6.19
CA ALA A 780 20.70 -5.46 -7.51
C ALA A 780 21.95 -5.49 -8.42
N SER A 781 23.14 -5.63 -7.83
CA SER A 781 24.43 -5.68 -8.54
C SER A 781 24.89 -7.09 -8.90
N THR A 782 24.18 -8.13 -8.46
CA THR A 782 24.58 -9.56 -8.61
C THR A 782 23.64 -10.36 -9.52
N LYS A 783 22.71 -9.71 -10.23
CA LYS A 783 21.84 -10.40 -11.22
C LYS A 783 22.70 -11.17 -12.23
N GLY A 784 22.50 -12.50 -12.28
CA GLY A 784 23.22 -13.39 -13.20
C GLY A 784 24.54 -13.96 -12.67
N ARG A 785 24.87 -13.74 -11.39
CA ARG A 785 26.05 -14.32 -10.72
C ARG A 785 25.62 -15.31 -9.63
N ASP A 786 26.57 -16.09 -9.12
CA ASP A 786 26.32 -17.14 -8.12
C ASP A 786 25.55 -16.63 -6.89
N VAL A 787 24.75 -17.53 -6.31
CA VAL A 787 23.82 -17.25 -5.19
C VAL A 787 24.51 -16.67 -3.96
N ASP A 788 25.83 -16.78 -3.82
CA ASP A 788 26.60 -16.36 -2.64
C ASP A 788 27.21 -14.95 -2.68
N GLU A 789 26.89 -14.13 -3.68
CA GLU A 789 27.51 -12.80 -3.84
C GLU A 789 26.76 -11.62 -3.21
N TRP A 790 25.65 -11.81 -2.48
CA TRP A 790 24.87 -10.68 -1.94
C TRP A 790 24.25 -10.95 -0.57
N GLY A 791 24.01 -9.86 0.17
CA GLY A 791 23.60 -9.92 1.57
C GLY A 791 24.62 -10.66 2.43
N VAL A 792 24.18 -11.06 3.62
CA VAL A 792 24.91 -11.86 4.58
C VAL A 792 24.24 -13.22 4.65
N THR A 793 25.02 -14.25 4.32
CA THR A 793 24.60 -15.65 4.45
C THR A 793 25.01 -16.13 5.85
N PRO A 794 24.14 -16.86 6.57
CA PRO A 794 24.54 -17.54 7.80
C PRO A 794 25.78 -18.42 7.59
N ASP A 795 26.57 -18.61 8.63
CA ASP A 795 27.74 -19.47 8.57
C ASP A 795 27.35 -20.92 8.24
N LYS A 796 28.35 -21.69 7.78
CA LYS A 796 28.16 -23.10 7.44
C LYS A 796 27.57 -23.84 8.65
N ASP A 797 26.58 -24.69 8.40
CA ASP A 797 25.82 -25.46 9.40
C ASP A 797 24.82 -24.65 10.26
N PHE A 798 24.75 -23.33 10.07
CA PHE A 798 23.92 -22.41 10.86
C PHE A 798 22.79 -21.72 10.06
N ASN A 799 22.59 -22.15 8.82
CA ASN A 799 21.50 -21.70 7.96
C ASN A 799 20.21 -22.49 8.24
N LEU A 800 19.37 -21.95 9.13
CA LEU A 800 18.05 -22.46 9.47
C LEU A 800 16.97 -21.53 8.90
N LYS A 801 16.54 -21.79 7.67
CA LYS A 801 15.43 -21.06 7.03
C LYS A 801 14.08 -21.57 7.56
N LEU A 802 13.31 -20.69 8.18
CA LEU A 802 11.96 -21.00 8.65
C LEU A 802 10.96 -21.02 7.48
N PRO A 803 9.98 -21.94 7.47
CA PRO A 803 8.80 -21.86 6.62
C PRO A 803 8.06 -20.53 6.84
N LYS A 804 7.35 -20.02 5.82
CA LYS A 804 6.74 -18.68 5.89
C LYS A 804 5.77 -18.50 7.05
N LYS A 805 4.99 -19.55 7.38
CA LYS A 805 4.09 -19.55 8.53
C LYS A 805 4.89 -19.39 9.84
N GLU A 806 5.94 -20.19 10.03
CA GLU A 806 6.78 -20.14 11.23
C GLU A 806 7.54 -18.81 11.35
N GLU A 807 7.96 -18.20 10.23
CA GLU A 807 8.54 -16.84 10.22
C GLU A 807 7.51 -15.77 10.67
N ASN A 808 6.24 -15.92 10.27
CA ASN A 808 5.17 -15.02 10.73
C ASN A 808 4.85 -15.27 12.22
N ASP A 809 4.76 -16.52 12.65
CA ASP A 809 4.52 -16.90 14.05
C ASP A 809 5.67 -16.37 14.94
N LEU A 810 6.92 -16.41 14.46
CA LEU A 810 8.08 -15.77 15.11
C LEU A 810 7.90 -14.26 15.22
N PHE A 811 7.52 -13.59 14.13
CA PHE A 811 7.29 -12.14 14.15
C PHE A 811 6.22 -11.75 15.16
N ASP A 812 5.10 -12.47 15.18
CA ASP A 812 4.00 -12.25 16.11
C ASP A 812 4.41 -12.54 17.56
N HIS A 813 5.18 -13.61 17.79
CA HIS A 813 5.73 -13.93 19.11
C HIS A 813 6.64 -12.82 19.64
N LEU A 814 7.56 -12.32 18.81
CA LEU A 814 8.44 -11.21 19.16
C LEU A 814 7.64 -9.93 19.45
N ARG A 815 6.61 -9.63 18.65
CA ARG A 815 5.73 -8.49 18.88
C ARG A 815 4.94 -8.59 20.18
N GLU A 816 4.40 -9.76 20.50
CA GLU A 816 3.66 -9.96 21.76
C GLU A 816 4.58 -9.80 22.98
N SER A 817 5.86 -10.14 22.87
CA SER A 817 6.84 -9.94 23.95
C SER A 817 7.11 -8.45 24.28
N GLU A 818 6.81 -7.55 23.34
CA GLU A 818 6.99 -6.09 23.50
C GLU A 818 5.86 -5.44 24.32
N ILE A 819 4.70 -6.10 24.45
CA ILE A 819 3.46 -5.52 24.99
C ILE A 819 3.48 -5.41 26.52
N ILE A 820 3.20 -4.21 27.05
CA ILE A 820 3.01 -3.93 28.47
C ILE A 820 1.52 -4.10 28.84
N ARG A 821 1.19 -5.14 29.62
CA ARG A 821 -0.20 -5.58 29.93
C ARG A 821 -0.55 -5.44 31.41
N ALA A 822 -1.86 -5.44 31.69
CA ALA A 822 -2.39 -5.67 33.05
C ALA A 822 -2.75 -7.16 33.19
N GLY A 823 -1.83 -7.96 33.76
CA GLY A 823 -2.03 -9.41 33.98
C GLY A 823 -1.44 -10.31 32.89
N PRO A 824 -1.56 -11.65 33.05
CA PRO A 824 -0.99 -12.62 32.12
C PRO A 824 -1.64 -12.56 30.73
N SER A 825 -0.86 -12.87 29.70
CA SER A 825 -1.35 -12.95 28.32
C SER A 825 -2.55 -13.90 28.23
N THR A 826 -3.63 -13.46 27.57
CA THR A 826 -4.78 -14.33 27.25
C THR A 826 -4.45 -15.29 26.10
N THR A 827 -3.43 -14.98 25.29
CA THR A 827 -2.85 -15.87 24.29
C THR A 827 -1.66 -16.61 24.89
N LYS A 828 -1.86 -17.89 25.25
CA LYS A 828 -0.73 -18.82 25.41
C LYS A 828 -0.25 -19.18 24.01
N SER A 829 0.95 -18.74 23.66
CA SER A 829 1.63 -19.17 22.45
C SER A 829 2.57 -20.31 22.81
N ASP A 830 2.31 -21.51 22.29
CA ASP A 830 3.23 -22.65 22.36
C ASP A 830 4.36 -22.54 21.31
N PHE A 831 4.53 -21.35 20.72
CA PHE A 831 5.56 -21.10 19.72
C PHE A 831 6.96 -21.27 20.32
N ARG A 832 7.80 -21.99 19.59
CA ARG A 832 9.18 -22.26 19.96
C ARG A 832 10.12 -21.68 18.90
N ASP A 833 10.94 -20.72 19.29
CA ASP A 833 11.93 -20.11 18.40
C ASP A 833 13.15 -21.03 18.23
N ARG A 834 13.12 -21.87 17.19
CA ARG A 834 14.19 -22.83 16.90
C ARG A 834 15.52 -22.18 16.54
N GLN A 835 15.52 -20.97 16.00
CA GLN A 835 16.76 -20.25 15.66
C GLN A 835 17.43 -19.74 16.94
N LEU A 836 16.65 -19.20 17.87
CA LEU A 836 17.14 -18.76 19.18
C LEU A 836 17.63 -19.93 20.02
N ASP A 837 16.89 -21.04 20.06
CA ASP A 837 17.31 -22.25 20.77
C ASP A 837 18.67 -22.77 20.27
N MET A 838 18.83 -22.84 18.94
CA MET A 838 20.10 -23.23 18.32
C MET A 838 21.26 -22.31 18.73
N ALA A 839 21.02 -21.00 18.81
CA ALA A 839 22.02 -20.03 19.25
C ALA A 839 22.42 -20.23 20.72
N VAL A 840 21.44 -20.45 21.61
CA VAL A 840 21.68 -20.72 23.03
C VAL A 840 22.49 -22.00 23.22
N ASP A 841 22.09 -23.08 22.53
CA ASP A 841 22.77 -24.38 22.63
C ASP A 841 24.20 -24.33 22.09
N TYR A 842 24.43 -23.60 21.00
CA TYR A 842 25.77 -23.33 20.49
C TYR A 842 26.65 -22.63 21.54
N LEU A 843 26.15 -21.55 22.16
CA LEU A 843 26.90 -20.80 23.16
C LEU A 843 27.20 -21.62 24.42
N ARG A 844 26.24 -22.43 24.90
CA ARG A 844 26.48 -23.41 25.98
C ARG A 844 27.66 -24.33 25.66
N GLY A 845 27.70 -24.83 24.42
CA GLY A 845 28.80 -25.67 23.93
C GLY A 845 30.16 -24.96 23.96
N GLN A 846 30.20 -23.69 23.52
CA GLN A 846 31.42 -22.87 23.54
C GLN A 846 31.90 -22.61 24.97
N ILE A 847 31.00 -22.21 25.87
CA ILE A 847 31.31 -21.92 27.28
C ILE A 847 31.86 -23.17 27.99
N ARG A 848 31.24 -24.33 27.77
CA ARG A 848 31.72 -25.62 28.32
C ARG A 848 33.12 -25.96 27.80
N THR A 849 33.38 -25.71 26.53
CA THR A 849 34.68 -26.00 25.90
C THR A 849 35.78 -25.09 26.43
N ALA A 850 35.49 -23.79 26.58
CA ALA A 850 36.41 -22.82 27.18
C ALA A 850 36.76 -23.22 28.63
N SER A 851 35.75 -23.54 29.45
CA SER A 851 35.94 -23.97 30.83
C SER A 851 36.82 -25.23 30.96
N ARG A 852 36.69 -26.19 30.04
CA ARG A 852 37.56 -27.39 29.99
C ARG A 852 39.01 -27.05 29.61
N ARG A 853 39.23 -26.10 28.70
CA ARG A 853 40.58 -25.65 28.31
C ARG A 853 41.27 -24.94 29.47
N ASP A 854 40.55 -24.07 30.17
CA ASP A 854 41.08 -23.34 31.33
C ASP A 854 41.43 -24.29 32.48
N ALA A 855 40.56 -25.26 32.77
CA ALA A 855 40.85 -26.32 33.74
C ALA A 855 42.09 -27.14 33.38
N LYS A 856 42.27 -27.48 32.08
CA LYS A 856 43.45 -28.21 31.61
C LYS A 856 44.74 -27.38 31.72
N ARG A 857 44.69 -26.08 31.40
CA ARG A 857 45.83 -25.15 31.58
C ARG A 857 46.19 -24.97 33.05
N ALA A 858 45.20 -24.82 33.92
CA ALA A 858 45.41 -24.72 35.36
C ALA A 858 46.00 -26.00 35.97
N ALA A 859 45.66 -27.17 35.44
CA ALA A 859 46.23 -28.45 35.84
C ALA A 859 47.65 -28.72 35.26
N GLN A 860 48.04 -28.02 34.19
CA GLN A 860 49.40 -28.09 33.61
C GLN A 860 50.38 -27.09 34.24
N ASN A 861 49.86 -26.05 34.87
CA ASN A 861 50.65 -25.02 35.58
C ASN A 861 50.74 -25.26 37.09
N ARG A 862 50.17 -26.37 37.59
CA ARG A 862 50.35 -26.92 38.93
C ARG A 862 51.19 -28.17 38.82
#